data_AF-A0AAV2B5R2-F1
#
_entry.id   AF-A0AAV2B5R2-F1
#
_cell.length_a   1.000
_cell.length_b   1.000
_cell.length_c   1.000
_cell.angle_alpha   90.00
_cell.angle_beta   90.00
_cell.angle_gamma   90.00
#
_symmetry.space_group_name_H-M   'P 1'
#
loop_
_entity.id
_entity.type
_entity.pdbx_description
1 polymer ?
#
loop_
_entity_poly.entity_id
_entity_poly.type
_entity_poly.pdbx_seq_one_letter_code
_entity_poly.pdbx_strand_id
1 'polypeptide(L)'
;MNQIENEAAATAAKHVANMLQRPDQLEKVDKYMQRELRKKASVDGVLKTAMQTQLDGVQTGLCQLEAALNEIKEINKDIQEIKDSLKMVPELVENLYALKIESKEHSQCSAALENLEHILNIPKSVQDALDMINEGKLLAAHQSLAILEHSRDDLLYEMHKLANQSPTDKNMLKHYFSDVEKLSEEISKQLWLILRRTLNSVRKEPKIIVSALRIIEREESEDAAAVDLFKRTGYMPIGRPKQWRNKAFDVLKQSVLERIEGNQFEDRSGHKMWLVTHLEMTRQIIVEDLRVVKTACVPCFPPKYQIFEEYVKMYHDCLSGHLQDLIGNSLEDNEYISLLTWISGYGSAEMLGHPDLNIDVTKLPPLLEKTVIQSLVNQYLYNVKKNYRDWMKNALSTDVKDWNHHEGPDEDESGYFHTQLPLIMYNMLDQHLQVAQTVNKELVNNMMQLSFDEVLEFTRLYEEAIMSYRNKHFEDRSVVKYFTSYMIATANNCLQFCEFADKLRIRYSKDLTAISKNAEIIFCRTIEAFLKLILLVLKCLREELFMDLSSNLNEVMTRTWFLSGNQIVDTIHATLEDYGSDYTHLLPENFNLLITDVMNWIAVNYIYAVLQKRMSFKSYEERKLAAEKMCEEGKILQQLFQRAPFNKRLNSIVKKRSYYDGKITLENILKKYSPIQTSKTSPFEAVPLIAEVIKLKDVSMLSLEISGVIRHYPDVTLEQLVTLILVRGDVGKNDAKQLVSDIMAEIGTQNNEKTIFSDITITL
;
A
#
# COMPACT_ATOMS: atom_id res chain seq x y z
N MET A 1 14.62 66.54 34.89
CA MET A 1 14.76 66.21 36.32
C MET A 1 13.48 66.52 37.08
N ASN A 2 13.00 67.76 37.10
CA ASN A 2 11.86 68.18 37.93
C ASN A 2 10.54 67.38 37.75
N GLN A 3 10.21 66.92 36.54
CA GLN A 3 9.00 66.08 36.32
C GLN A 3 9.14 64.67 36.93
N ILE A 4 10.31 64.05 36.75
CA ILE A 4 10.60 62.69 37.25
C ILE A 4 10.74 62.71 38.78
N GLU A 5 11.34 63.75 39.34
CA GLU A 5 11.40 63.95 40.79
C GLU A 5 10.00 64.11 41.40
N ASN A 6 9.11 64.85 40.74
CA ASN A 6 7.73 65.01 41.19
C ASN A 6 6.92 63.70 41.10
N GLU A 7 7.08 62.90 40.04
CA GLU A 7 6.46 61.57 39.94
C GLU A 7 7.01 60.58 40.97
N ALA A 8 8.33 60.58 41.19
CA ALA A 8 8.97 59.74 42.20
C ALA A 8 8.51 60.12 43.61
N ALA A 9 8.41 61.42 43.92
CA ALA A 9 7.89 61.93 45.19
C ALA A 9 6.42 61.56 45.40
N ALA A 10 5.58 61.71 44.36
CA ALA A 10 4.16 61.31 44.43
C ALA A 10 3.99 59.80 44.63
N THR A 11 4.82 58.98 43.97
CA THR A 11 4.82 57.52 44.10
C THR A 11 5.30 57.08 45.49
N ALA A 12 6.37 57.72 46.00
CA ALA A 12 6.88 57.48 47.35
C ALA A 12 5.85 57.86 48.41
N ALA A 13 5.18 59.00 48.27
CA ALA A 13 4.10 59.42 49.16
C ALA A 13 2.95 58.41 49.18
N LYS A 14 2.53 57.90 48.00
CA LYS A 14 1.50 56.86 47.88
C LYS A 14 1.94 55.53 48.51
N HIS A 15 3.22 55.18 48.37
CA HIS A 15 3.79 53.96 48.97
C HIS A 15 3.84 54.05 50.50
N VAL A 16 4.24 55.19 51.05
CA VAL A 16 4.24 55.45 52.50
C VAL A 16 2.82 55.46 53.06
N ALA A 17 1.86 56.10 52.37
CA ALA A 17 0.45 56.10 52.76
C ALA A 17 -0.14 54.67 52.80
N ASN A 18 0.26 53.79 51.87
CA ASN A 18 -0.17 52.39 51.87
C ASN A 18 0.49 51.55 52.98
N MET A 19 1.67 51.93 53.48
CA MET A 19 2.39 51.19 54.53
C MET A 19 1.93 51.53 55.96
N LEU A 20 1.23 52.66 56.15
CA LEU A 20 0.82 53.19 57.46
C LEU A 20 -0.70 53.42 57.50
N GLN A 21 -1.48 52.35 57.34
CA GLN A 21 -2.95 52.43 57.28
C GLN A 21 -3.62 52.33 58.65
N ARG A 22 -2.93 51.85 59.68
CA ARG A 22 -3.46 51.73 61.05
C ARG A 22 -2.50 52.33 62.10
N PRO A 23 -3.01 52.88 63.23
CA PRO A 23 -2.18 53.56 64.23
C PRO A 23 -1.09 52.70 64.87
N ASP A 24 -1.33 51.39 65.03
CA ASP A 24 -0.38 50.40 65.57
C ASP A 24 0.84 50.17 64.66
N GLN A 25 0.78 50.61 63.40
CA GLN A 25 1.89 50.47 62.45
C GLN A 25 2.93 51.59 62.57
N LEU A 26 2.62 52.67 63.31
CA LEU A 26 3.55 53.79 63.57
C LEU A 26 4.78 53.34 64.39
N GLU A 27 4.64 52.34 65.26
CA GLU A 27 5.77 51.78 66.02
C GLU A 27 6.83 51.10 65.13
N LYS A 28 6.48 50.75 63.89
CA LYS A 28 7.39 50.10 62.93
C LYS A 28 8.09 51.08 61.99
N VAL A 29 7.81 52.38 62.10
CA VAL A 29 8.37 53.43 61.21
C VAL A 29 9.89 53.46 61.26
N ASP A 30 10.50 53.36 62.45
CA ASP A 30 11.97 53.34 62.58
C ASP A 30 12.61 52.15 61.84
N LYS A 31 11.96 50.98 61.86
CA LYS A 31 12.42 49.81 61.11
C LYS A 31 12.30 50.01 59.60
N TYR A 32 11.22 50.65 59.13
CA TYR A 32 11.06 50.98 57.72
C TYR A 32 12.03 52.07 57.25
N MET A 33 12.26 53.09 58.07
CA MET A 33 13.24 54.15 57.81
C MET A 33 14.65 53.56 57.70
N GLN A 34 15.06 52.68 58.63
CA GLN A 34 16.34 51.99 58.53
C GLN A 34 16.44 51.11 57.26
N ARG A 35 15.35 50.45 56.85
CA ARG A 35 15.32 49.64 55.63
C ARG A 35 15.51 50.50 54.37
N GLU A 36 14.80 51.62 54.27
CA GLU A 36 14.92 52.52 53.12
C GLU A 36 16.26 53.28 53.11
N LEU A 37 16.82 53.62 54.28
CA LEU A 37 18.19 54.14 54.39
C LEU A 37 19.23 53.12 53.90
N ARG A 38 19.08 51.83 54.25
CA ARG A 38 19.97 50.77 53.74
C ARG A 38 19.83 50.57 52.23
N LYS A 39 18.60 50.61 51.70
CA LYS A 39 18.37 50.55 50.24
C LYS A 39 18.98 51.75 49.53
N LYS A 40 18.80 52.96 50.06
CA LYS A 40 19.43 54.18 49.52
C LYS A 40 20.95 54.04 49.52
N ALA A 41 21.56 53.65 50.64
CA ALA A 41 23.01 53.44 50.71
C ALA A 41 23.51 52.37 49.72
N SER A 42 22.74 51.29 49.51
CA SER A 42 23.04 50.27 48.51
C SER A 42 22.96 50.81 47.09
N VAL A 43 21.91 51.56 46.76
CA VAL A 43 21.71 52.16 45.43
C VAL A 43 22.78 53.22 45.16
N ASP A 44 23.10 54.07 46.13
CA ASP A 44 24.17 55.06 46.04
C ASP A 44 25.55 54.38 45.86
N GLY A 45 25.80 53.26 46.53
CA GLY A 45 27.02 52.46 46.35
C GLY A 45 27.15 51.87 44.95
N VAL A 46 26.05 51.31 44.42
CA VAL A 46 26.01 50.79 43.04
C VAL A 46 26.18 51.91 42.02
N LEU A 47 25.48 53.04 42.19
CA LEU A 47 25.60 54.22 41.33
C LEU A 47 27.03 54.78 41.32
N LYS A 48 27.66 54.90 42.49
CA LYS A 48 29.04 55.38 42.60
C LYS A 48 30.02 54.46 41.88
N THR A 49 29.86 53.14 42.05
CA THR A 49 30.68 52.14 41.35
C THR A 49 30.45 52.17 39.83
N ALA A 50 29.19 52.30 39.40
CA ALA A 50 28.83 52.37 37.98
C ALA A 50 29.35 53.67 37.34
N MET A 51 29.21 54.82 38.01
CA MET A 51 29.77 56.09 37.55
C MET A 51 31.29 56.05 37.48
N GLN A 52 31.96 55.47 38.48
CA GLN A 52 33.42 55.30 38.45
C GLN A 52 33.84 54.43 37.27
N THR A 53 33.16 53.29 37.05
CA THR A 53 33.47 52.40 35.91
C THR A 53 33.27 53.09 34.56
N GLN A 54 32.21 53.90 34.42
CA GLN A 54 31.96 54.67 33.20
C GLN A 54 33.01 55.78 33.02
N LEU A 55 33.38 56.49 34.08
CA LEU A 55 34.44 57.51 34.05
C LEU A 55 35.80 56.90 33.70
N ASP A 56 36.17 55.78 34.33
CA ASP A 56 37.40 55.06 34.05
C ASP A 56 37.41 54.54 32.60
N GLY A 57 36.26 54.06 32.10
CA GLY A 57 36.09 53.65 30.70
C GLY A 57 36.26 54.81 29.72
N VAL A 58 35.66 55.98 30.00
CA VAL A 58 35.80 57.20 29.19
C VAL A 58 37.24 57.72 29.25
N GLN A 59 37.87 57.74 30.42
CA GLN A 59 39.25 58.17 30.59
C GLN A 59 40.20 57.24 29.82
N THR A 60 40.03 55.93 29.95
CA THR A 60 40.81 54.94 29.19
C THR A 60 40.59 55.11 27.68
N GLY A 61 39.36 55.32 27.24
CA GLY A 61 39.03 55.56 25.84
C GLY A 61 39.67 56.84 25.30
N LEU A 62 39.69 57.92 26.08
CA LEU A 62 40.36 59.17 25.71
C LEU A 62 41.88 59.00 25.62
N CYS A 63 42.50 58.33 26.60
CA CYS A 63 43.93 58.04 26.55
C CYS A 63 44.30 57.17 25.34
N GLN A 64 43.48 56.18 25.01
CA GLN A 64 43.67 55.34 23.82
C GLN A 64 43.50 56.13 22.52
N LEU A 65 42.51 57.02 22.44
CA LEU A 65 42.32 57.91 21.28
C LEU A 65 43.48 58.87 21.10
N GLU A 66 43.99 59.46 22.18
CA GLU A 66 45.14 60.35 22.14
C GLU A 66 46.42 59.61 21.73
N ALA A 67 46.64 58.40 22.26
CA ALA A 67 47.74 57.53 21.84
C ALA A 67 47.64 57.18 20.36
N ALA A 68 46.48 56.73 19.87
CA ALA A 68 46.27 56.42 18.46
C ALA A 68 46.48 57.64 17.55
N LEU A 69 46.06 58.84 17.98
CA LEU A 69 46.28 60.07 17.22
C LEU A 69 47.77 60.41 17.12
N ASN A 70 48.54 60.21 18.19
CA ASN A 70 49.99 60.37 18.17
C ASN A 70 50.68 59.31 17.31
N GLU A 71 50.28 58.04 17.41
CA GLU A 71 50.79 56.97 16.54
C GLU A 71 50.52 57.25 15.07
N ILE A 72 49.33 57.74 14.71
CA ILE A 72 49.00 58.12 13.33
C ILE A 72 49.89 59.28 12.85
N LYS A 73 50.23 60.24 13.72
CA LYS A 73 51.16 61.32 13.35
C LYS A 73 52.56 60.81 13.11
N GLU A 74 53.07 59.92 13.96
CA GLU A 74 54.37 59.26 13.77
C GLU A 74 54.38 58.42 12.49
N ILE A 75 53.36 57.58 12.25
CA ILE A 75 53.24 56.79 11.01
C ILE A 75 53.24 57.69 9.77
N ASN A 76 52.54 58.82 9.80
CA ASN A 76 52.54 59.76 8.67
C ASN A 76 53.92 60.39 8.44
N LYS A 77 54.64 60.69 9.51
CA LYS A 77 56.02 61.18 9.45
C LYS A 77 56.95 60.11 8.89
N ASP A 78 56.87 58.87 9.38
CA ASP A 78 57.64 57.73 8.89
C ASP A 78 57.35 57.46 7.41
N ILE A 79 56.07 57.50 6.99
CA ILE A 79 55.69 57.36 5.58
C ILE A 79 56.29 58.48 4.74
N GLN A 80 56.37 59.70 5.25
CA GLN A 80 56.97 60.82 4.55
C GLN A 80 58.49 60.65 4.44
N GLU A 81 59.17 60.21 5.50
CA GLU A 81 60.59 59.88 5.49
C GLU A 81 60.91 58.72 4.51
N ILE A 82 60.04 57.70 4.46
CA ILE A 82 60.12 56.61 3.47
C ILE A 82 59.95 57.16 2.06
N LYS A 83 58.93 58.00 1.81
CA LYS A 83 58.71 58.62 0.49
C LYS A 83 59.90 59.45 0.05
N ASP A 84 60.50 60.23 0.96
CA ASP A 84 61.65 61.06 0.67
C ASP A 84 62.91 60.22 0.41
N SER A 85 63.11 59.12 1.15
CA SER A 85 64.18 58.14 0.89
C SER A 85 64.00 57.41 -0.44
N LEU A 86 62.76 57.09 -0.83
CA LEU A 86 62.43 56.41 -2.07
C LEU A 86 62.55 57.30 -3.31
N LYS A 87 62.61 58.64 -3.19
CA LYS A 87 62.81 59.55 -4.34
C LYS A 87 64.11 59.29 -5.09
N MET A 88 65.13 58.74 -4.42
CA MET A 88 66.43 58.41 -5.03
C MET A 88 66.44 57.03 -5.72
N VAL A 89 65.44 56.18 -5.47
CA VAL A 89 65.38 54.82 -6.02
C VAL A 89 65.21 54.78 -7.54
N PRO A 90 64.41 55.63 -8.21
CA PRO A 90 64.31 55.64 -9.67
C PRO A 90 65.67 55.88 -10.34
N GLU A 91 66.46 56.81 -9.83
CA GLU A 91 67.80 57.13 -10.33
C GLU A 91 68.79 55.99 -10.04
N LEU A 92 68.67 55.34 -8.88
CA LEU A 92 69.44 54.13 -8.55
C LEU A 92 69.07 52.93 -9.45
N VAL A 93 67.79 52.78 -9.82
CA VAL A 93 67.30 51.71 -10.70
C VAL A 93 67.83 51.90 -12.12
N GLU A 94 67.94 53.14 -12.61
CA GLU A 94 68.61 53.43 -13.89
C GLU A 94 70.11 53.10 -13.82
N ASN A 95 70.79 53.51 -12.74
CA ASN A 95 72.22 53.24 -12.56
C ASN A 95 72.54 51.74 -12.41
N LEU A 96 71.67 50.98 -11.73
CA LEU A 96 71.80 49.53 -11.54
C LEU A 96 71.15 48.72 -12.66
N TYR A 97 70.61 49.35 -13.70
CA TYR A 97 69.94 48.65 -14.80
C TYR A 97 70.90 47.68 -15.50
N ALA A 98 72.15 48.10 -15.72
CA ALA A 98 73.20 47.26 -16.29
C ALA A 98 73.52 46.04 -15.40
N LEU A 99 73.60 46.25 -14.08
CA LEU A 99 73.89 45.18 -13.11
C LEU A 99 72.70 44.21 -12.95
N LYS A 100 71.46 44.71 -13.13
CA LYS A 100 70.24 43.89 -13.17
C LYS A 100 70.18 43.03 -14.42
N ILE A 101 70.63 43.55 -15.57
CA ILE A 101 70.76 42.74 -16.80
C ILE A 101 71.79 41.65 -16.57
N GLU A 102 72.99 41.99 -16.08
CA GLU A 102 74.06 41.01 -15.84
C GLU A 102 73.65 39.95 -14.80
N SER A 103 72.98 40.36 -13.71
CA SER A 103 72.45 39.43 -12.71
C SER A 103 71.35 38.52 -13.28
N LYS A 104 70.53 39.03 -14.21
CA LYS A 104 69.51 38.24 -14.90
C LYS A 104 70.17 37.23 -15.84
N GLU A 105 71.19 37.62 -16.59
CA GLU A 105 71.96 36.70 -17.46
C GLU A 105 72.69 35.63 -16.63
N HIS A 106 73.29 36.00 -15.49
CA HIS A 106 73.93 35.05 -14.59
C HIS A 106 72.92 34.08 -13.95
N SER A 107 71.76 34.58 -13.51
CA SER A 107 70.67 33.75 -12.99
C SER A 107 70.11 32.82 -14.06
N GLN A 108 69.98 33.27 -15.31
CA GLN A 108 69.58 32.45 -16.45
C GLN A 108 70.62 31.36 -16.74
N CYS A 109 71.91 31.68 -16.72
CA CYS A 109 72.98 30.70 -16.90
C CYS A 109 73.02 29.67 -15.77
N SER A 110 72.81 30.10 -14.52
CA SER A 110 72.74 29.19 -13.37
C SER A 110 71.55 28.24 -13.47
N ALA A 111 70.35 28.76 -13.83
CA ALA A 111 69.17 27.94 -14.06
C ALA A 111 69.34 26.99 -15.25
N ALA A 112 70.05 27.40 -16.30
CA ALA A 112 70.37 26.55 -17.43
C ALA A 112 71.35 25.41 -17.05
N LEU A 113 72.37 25.70 -16.21
CA LEU A 113 73.31 24.70 -15.70
C LEU A 113 72.63 23.66 -14.79
N GLU A 114 71.72 24.08 -13.92
CA GLU A 114 70.93 23.20 -13.06
C GLU A 114 69.98 22.32 -13.88
N ASN A 115 69.28 22.90 -14.86
CA ASN A 115 68.42 22.15 -15.77
C ASN A 115 69.21 21.17 -16.67
N LEU A 116 70.43 21.52 -17.08
CA LEU A 116 71.31 20.64 -17.87
C LEU A 116 71.65 19.33 -17.16
N GLU A 117 71.85 19.34 -15.83
CA GLU A 117 72.11 18.14 -15.04
C GLU A 117 70.92 17.16 -15.08
N HIS A 118 69.70 17.69 -15.03
CA HIS A 118 68.46 16.90 -15.11
C HIS A 118 68.18 16.40 -16.53
N ILE A 119 68.45 17.22 -17.55
CA ILE A 119 68.25 16.86 -18.97
C ILE A 119 69.19 15.72 -19.39
N LEU A 120 70.47 15.74 -18.99
CA LEU A 120 71.44 14.73 -19.41
C LEU A 120 71.21 13.34 -18.76
N ASN A 121 70.54 13.30 -17.61
CA ASN A 121 70.31 12.08 -16.83
C ASN A 121 68.89 11.49 -16.97
N ILE A 122 68.04 12.01 -17.84
CA ILE A 122 66.62 11.59 -17.95
C ILE A 122 66.45 10.06 -18.06
N PRO A 123 67.15 9.33 -18.95
CA PRO A 123 66.90 7.89 -19.09
C PRO A 123 67.20 7.10 -17.81
N LYS A 124 68.24 7.50 -17.08
CA LYS A 124 68.63 6.87 -15.81
C LYS A 124 67.63 7.22 -14.71
N SER A 125 67.25 8.49 -14.59
CA SER A 125 66.26 8.94 -13.61
C SER A 125 64.88 8.31 -13.83
N VAL A 126 64.49 8.08 -15.10
CA VAL A 126 63.26 7.36 -15.44
C VAL A 126 63.36 5.89 -15.03
N GLN A 127 64.49 5.22 -15.28
CA GLN A 127 64.68 3.83 -14.87
C GLN A 127 64.68 3.69 -13.34
N ASP A 128 65.37 4.57 -12.61
CA ASP A 128 65.40 4.58 -11.15
C ASP A 128 63.98 4.78 -10.58
N ALA A 129 63.16 5.64 -11.21
CA ALA A 129 61.78 5.84 -10.82
C ALA A 129 60.90 4.60 -11.11
N LEU A 130 61.11 3.89 -12.22
CA LEU A 130 60.43 2.62 -12.52
C LEU A 130 60.77 1.54 -11.48
N ASP A 131 62.03 1.45 -11.06
CA ASP A 131 62.46 0.51 -10.03
C ASP A 131 61.81 0.84 -8.67
N MET A 132 61.70 2.12 -8.32
CA MET A 132 60.97 2.57 -7.12
C MET A 132 59.47 2.24 -7.17
N ILE A 133 58.84 2.25 -8.36
CA ILE A 133 57.45 1.81 -8.53
C ILE A 133 57.33 0.31 -8.25
N ASN A 134 58.24 -0.49 -8.80
CA ASN A 134 58.28 -1.95 -8.58
C ASN A 134 58.52 -2.31 -7.10
N GLU A 135 59.27 -1.50 -6.37
CA GLU A 135 59.48 -1.63 -4.92
C GLU A 135 58.32 -1.09 -4.05
N GLY A 136 57.29 -0.50 -4.65
CA GLY A 136 56.13 0.08 -3.94
C GLY A 136 56.38 1.44 -3.28
N LYS A 137 57.52 2.09 -3.57
CA LYS A 137 57.90 3.42 -3.02
C LYS A 137 57.33 4.56 -3.87
N LEU A 138 56.01 4.61 -3.98
CA LEU A 138 55.30 5.52 -4.91
C LEU A 138 55.55 7.01 -4.65
N LEU A 139 55.75 7.44 -3.41
CA LEU A 139 56.03 8.85 -3.10
C LEU A 139 57.40 9.31 -3.63
N ALA A 140 58.40 8.42 -3.58
CA ALA A 140 59.74 8.71 -4.09
C ALA A 140 59.73 8.69 -5.62
N ALA A 141 59.06 7.71 -6.23
CA ALA A 141 58.86 7.66 -7.67
C ALA A 141 58.13 8.90 -8.20
N HIS A 142 57.08 9.35 -7.50
CA HIS A 142 56.35 10.57 -7.85
C HIS A 142 57.20 11.83 -7.72
N GLN A 143 58.06 11.92 -6.70
CA GLN A 143 58.99 13.04 -6.57
C GLN A 143 59.97 13.12 -7.74
N SER A 144 60.53 11.98 -8.16
CA SER A 144 61.39 11.91 -9.34
C SER A 144 60.63 12.32 -10.61
N LEU A 145 59.38 11.86 -10.78
CA LEU A 145 58.53 12.29 -11.89
C LEU A 145 58.28 13.81 -11.87
N ALA A 146 57.95 14.38 -10.71
CA ALA A 146 57.63 15.80 -10.58
C ALA A 146 58.83 16.70 -10.96
N ILE A 147 60.05 16.29 -10.62
CA ILE A 147 61.29 16.99 -11.03
C ILE A 147 61.45 16.93 -12.55
N LEU A 148 61.27 15.75 -13.15
CA LEU A 148 61.38 15.57 -14.60
C LEU A 148 60.30 16.36 -15.37
N GLU A 149 59.06 16.40 -14.86
CA GLU A 149 57.97 17.20 -15.43
C GLU A 149 58.23 18.70 -15.30
N HIS A 150 58.71 19.17 -14.14
CA HIS A 150 59.08 20.58 -13.95
C HIS A 150 60.19 21.00 -14.90
N SER A 151 61.28 20.24 -15.01
CA SER A 151 62.37 20.56 -15.94
C SER A 151 61.87 20.59 -17.39
N ARG A 152 60.99 19.67 -17.78
CA ARG A 152 60.35 19.70 -19.11
C ARG A 152 59.52 20.96 -19.31
N ASP A 153 58.67 21.28 -18.34
CA ASP A 153 57.70 22.36 -18.45
C ASP A 153 58.37 23.74 -18.42
N ASP A 154 59.44 23.91 -17.64
CA ASP A 154 60.30 25.10 -17.61
C ASP A 154 61.00 25.33 -18.95
N LEU A 155 61.59 24.29 -19.54
CA LEU A 155 62.21 24.38 -20.88
C LEU A 155 61.20 24.77 -21.95
N LEU A 156 60.03 24.14 -21.93
CA LEU A 156 58.97 24.43 -22.89
C LEU A 156 58.37 25.82 -22.68
N TYR A 157 58.32 26.31 -21.44
CA TYR A 157 57.87 27.66 -21.13
C TYR A 157 58.88 28.73 -21.57
N GLU A 158 60.19 28.52 -21.34
CA GLU A 158 61.23 29.42 -21.85
C GLU A 158 61.23 29.46 -23.38
N MET A 159 61.03 28.32 -24.04
CA MET A 159 60.81 28.30 -25.50
C MET A 159 59.57 29.08 -25.93
N HIS A 160 58.48 29.01 -25.18
CA HIS A 160 57.26 29.74 -25.49
C HIS A 160 57.45 31.28 -25.41
N LYS A 161 58.37 31.76 -24.56
CA LYS A 161 58.72 33.19 -24.48
C LYS A 161 59.53 33.69 -25.67
N LEU A 162 60.20 32.81 -26.41
CA LEU A 162 61.00 33.18 -27.59
C LEU A 162 60.07 33.51 -28.77
N ALA A 163 60.34 34.64 -29.45
CA ALA A 163 59.51 35.13 -30.55
C ALA A 163 59.50 34.20 -31.79
N ASN A 164 60.54 33.37 -31.96
CA ASN A 164 60.67 32.39 -33.05
C ASN A 164 60.45 30.97 -32.53
N GLN A 165 59.19 30.49 -32.59
CA GLN A 165 58.86 29.11 -32.24
C GLN A 165 59.21 28.16 -33.39
N SER A 166 60.42 27.61 -33.38
CA SER A 166 60.83 26.54 -34.28
C SER A 166 60.01 25.26 -34.01
N PRO A 167 59.20 24.77 -34.96
CA PRO A 167 58.41 23.55 -34.77
C PRO A 167 59.29 22.30 -34.65
N THR A 168 60.51 22.33 -35.19
CA THR A 168 61.48 21.23 -35.13
C THR A 168 61.99 21.02 -33.70
N ASP A 169 62.32 22.11 -33.01
CA ASP A 169 62.86 22.06 -31.63
C ASP A 169 61.78 21.62 -30.64
N LYS A 170 60.53 22.08 -30.86
CA LYS A 170 59.36 21.65 -30.09
C LYS A 170 59.10 20.14 -30.23
N ASN A 171 59.25 19.60 -31.44
CA ASN A 171 59.08 18.16 -31.68
C ASN A 171 60.25 17.34 -31.14
N MET A 172 61.49 17.84 -31.21
CA MET A 172 62.66 17.19 -30.64
C MET A 172 62.53 17.02 -29.13
N LEU A 173 62.12 18.08 -28.41
CA LEU A 173 61.89 18.02 -26.97
C LEU A 173 60.73 17.10 -26.60
N LYS A 174 59.62 17.12 -27.36
CA LYS A 174 58.52 16.16 -27.15
C LYS A 174 59.00 14.72 -27.25
N HIS A 175 59.82 14.39 -28.25
CA HIS A 175 60.38 13.04 -28.37
C HIS A 175 61.34 12.70 -27.23
N TYR A 176 62.18 13.66 -26.82
CA TYR A 176 63.15 13.47 -25.74
C TYR A 176 62.48 13.18 -24.39
N PHE A 177 61.36 13.84 -24.08
CA PHE A 177 60.60 13.65 -22.84
C PHE A 177 59.49 12.58 -22.93
N SER A 178 59.40 11.83 -24.03
CA SER A 178 58.33 10.83 -24.21
C SER A 178 58.34 9.71 -23.17
N ASP A 179 59.51 9.35 -22.64
CA ASP A 179 59.62 8.33 -21.58
C ASP A 179 59.13 8.84 -20.21
N VAL A 180 59.10 10.17 -20.00
CA VAL A 180 58.51 10.78 -18.79
C VAL A 180 56.99 10.68 -18.82
N GLU A 181 56.37 10.80 -20.00
CA GLU A 181 54.92 10.57 -20.15
C GLU A 181 54.55 9.11 -19.83
N LYS A 182 55.33 8.14 -20.32
CA LYS A 182 55.15 6.71 -19.97
C LYS A 182 55.31 6.45 -18.47
N LEU A 183 56.27 7.09 -17.82
CA LEU A 183 56.46 6.99 -16.37
C LEU A 183 55.24 7.54 -15.61
N SER A 184 54.69 8.67 -16.04
CA SER A 184 53.45 9.23 -15.48
C SER A 184 52.28 8.27 -15.65
N GLU A 185 52.15 7.61 -16.82
CA GLU A 185 51.12 6.58 -17.04
C GLU A 185 51.28 5.39 -16.08
N GLU A 186 52.51 4.89 -15.88
CA GLU A 186 52.75 3.73 -15.03
C GLU A 186 52.49 4.02 -13.55
N ILE A 187 52.89 5.20 -13.05
CA ILE A 187 52.51 5.66 -11.70
C ILE A 187 50.98 5.73 -11.57
N SER A 188 50.30 6.28 -12.58
CA SER A 188 48.84 6.39 -12.54
C SER A 188 48.17 5.01 -12.46
N LYS A 189 48.63 4.01 -13.24
CA LYS A 189 48.09 2.64 -13.19
C LYS A 189 48.21 2.02 -11.80
N GLN A 190 49.35 2.19 -11.13
CA GLN A 190 49.55 1.67 -9.78
C GLN A 190 48.65 2.39 -8.76
N LEU A 191 48.46 3.71 -8.90
CA LEU A 191 47.52 4.47 -8.06
C LEU A 191 46.08 3.96 -8.24
N TRP A 192 45.63 3.71 -9.48
CA TRP A 192 44.29 3.19 -9.74
C TRP A 192 44.10 1.78 -9.16
N LEU A 193 45.11 0.91 -9.22
CA LEU A 193 45.06 -0.42 -8.63
C LEU A 193 44.95 -0.36 -7.09
N ILE A 194 45.68 0.56 -6.46
CA ILE A 194 45.60 0.81 -5.02
C ILE A 194 44.21 1.31 -4.63
N LEU A 195 43.68 2.30 -5.36
CA LEU A 195 42.35 2.87 -5.11
C LEU A 195 41.23 1.86 -5.35
N ARG A 196 41.31 1.02 -6.38
CA ARG A 196 40.34 -0.05 -6.63
C ARG A 196 40.25 -1.04 -5.46
N ARG A 197 41.33 -1.21 -4.71
CA ARG A 197 41.42 -2.08 -3.51
C ARG A 197 41.23 -1.33 -2.19
N THR A 198 40.76 -0.08 -2.19
CA THR A 198 40.68 0.78 -0.99
C THR A 198 40.10 0.08 0.24
N LEU A 199 38.91 -0.53 0.13
CA LEU A 199 38.22 -1.16 1.27
C LEU A 199 39.02 -2.31 1.90
N ASN A 200 39.80 -3.04 1.10
CA ASN A 200 40.68 -4.11 1.57
C ASN A 200 42.00 -3.56 2.14
N SER A 201 42.58 -2.58 1.45
CA SER A 201 43.86 -1.96 1.82
C SER A 201 43.74 -1.17 3.13
N VAL A 202 42.64 -0.45 3.35
CA VAL A 202 42.42 0.31 4.58
C VAL A 202 42.33 -0.58 5.82
N ARG A 203 41.85 -1.83 5.69
CA ARG A 203 41.80 -2.78 6.82
C ARG A 203 43.18 -3.33 7.20
N LYS A 204 44.10 -3.46 6.24
CA LYS A 204 45.43 -4.06 6.43
C LYS A 204 46.53 -3.02 6.60
N GLU A 205 46.61 -2.09 5.65
CA GLU A 205 47.69 -1.11 5.51
C GLU A 205 47.16 0.28 5.05
N PRO A 206 46.57 1.07 5.98
CA PRO A 206 46.01 2.40 5.67
C PRO A 206 47.03 3.38 5.04
N LYS A 207 48.32 3.21 5.34
CA LYS A 207 49.41 4.09 4.89
C LYS A 207 49.54 4.14 3.36
N ILE A 208 49.23 3.05 2.67
CA ILE A 208 49.31 2.98 1.20
C ILE A 208 48.27 3.93 0.58
N ILE A 209 47.06 3.97 1.13
CA ILE A 209 45.98 4.85 0.66
C ILE A 209 46.32 6.32 0.92
N VAL A 210 46.81 6.64 2.11
CA VAL A 210 47.25 8.01 2.43
C VAL A 210 48.37 8.45 1.48
N SER A 211 49.31 7.55 1.15
CA SER A 211 50.40 7.85 0.21
C SER A 211 49.88 8.11 -1.21
N ALA A 212 48.93 7.30 -1.70
CA ALA A 212 48.29 7.50 -2.99
C ALA A 212 47.50 8.83 -3.05
N LEU A 213 46.72 9.14 -2.01
CA LEU A 213 45.96 10.39 -1.93
C LEU A 213 46.85 11.63 -1.82
N ARG A 214 48.00 11.53 -1.15
CA ARG A 214 48.99 12.62 -1.11
C ARG A 214 49.55 12.93 -2.49
N ILE A 215 49.76 11.92 -3.32
CA ILE A 215 50.21 12.10 -4.71
C ILE A 215 49.11 12.81 -5.52
N ILE A 216 47.85 12.36 -5.41
CA ILE A 216 46.71 12.99 -6.10
C ILE A 216 46.56 14.47 -5.68
N GLU A 217 46.65 14.78 -4.39
CA GLU A 217 46.54 16.15 -3.91
C GLU A 217 47.68 17.06 -4.38
N ARG A 218 48.90 16.52 -4.53
CA ARG A 218 50.02 17.25 -5.12
C ARG A 218 49.75 17.56 -6.59
N GLU A 219 49.31 16.57 -7.35
CA GLU A 219 49.00 16.72 -8.78
C GLU A 219 47.86 17.72 -9.03
N GLU A 220 46.85 17.76 -8.16
CA GLU A 220 45.79 18.76 -8.23
C GLU A 220 46.29 20.18 -7.90
N SER A 221 47.28 20.30 -7.00
CA SER A 221 47.94 21.58 -6.72
C SER A 221 48.75 22.07 -7.93
N GLU A 222 49.45 21.17 -8.61
CA GLU A 222 50.17 21.47 -9.86
C GLU A 222 49.22 21.86 -10.99
N ASP A 223 48.08 21.17 -11.12
CA ASP A 223 47.02 21.53 -12.07
C ASP A 223 46.49 22.95 -11.81
N ALA A 224 46.26 23.30 -10.54
CA ALA A 224 45.83 24.65 -10.17
C ALA A 224 46.89 25.72 -10.53
N ALA A 225 48.17 25.44 -10.25
CA ALA A 225 49.27 26.32 -10.62
C ALA A 225 49.38 26.51 -12.14
N ALA A 226 49.23 25.43 -12.92
CA ALA A 226 49.24 25.47 -14.37
C ALA A 226 48.06 26.28 -14.94
N VAL A 227 46.86 26.14 -14.36
CA VAL A 227 45.68 26.94 -14.76
C VAL A 227 45.89 28.42 -14.45
N ASP A 228 46.49 28.75 -13.31
CA ASP A 228 46.79 30.14 -12.94
C ASP A 228 47.90 30.75 -13.81
N LEU A 229 48.91 29.95 -14.20
CA LEU A 229 49.91 30.35 -15.17
C LEU A 229 49.28 30.66 -16.53
N PHE A 230 48.35 29.81 -16.99
CA PHE A 230 47.62 30.01 -18.24
C PHE A 230 46.83 31.32 -18.23
N LYS A 231 46.14 31.66 -17.13
CA LYS A 231 45.41 32.94 -17.01
C LYS A 231 46.33 34.16 -17.13
N ARG A 232 47.59 34.05 -16.68
CA ARG A 232 48.56 35.15 -16.68
C ARG A 232 49.32 35.28 -18.00
N THR A 233 49.63 34.15 -18.65
CA THR A 233 50.63 34.08 -19.72
C THR A 233 50.10 33.49 -21.03
N GLY A 234 48.91 32.89 -21.02
CA GLY A 234 48.35 32.14 -22.14
C GLY A 234 49.02 30.79 -22.42
N TYR A 235 50.01 30.38 -21.62
CA TYR A 235 50.74 29.13 -21.78
C TYR A 235 50.19 28.03 -20.87
N MET A 236 50.02 26.82 -21.40
CA MET A 236 49.62 25.63 -20.65
C MET A 236 50.63 24.51 -20.87
N PRO A 237 51.17 23.91 -19.79
CA PRO A 237 52.04 22.74 -19.90
C PRO A 237 51.35 21.55 -20.57
N ILE A 238 52.16 20.70 -21.22
CA ILE A 238 51.64 19.56 -21.96
C ILE A 238 51.10 18.51 -20.98
N GLY A 239 49.87 18.05 -21.21
CA GLY A 239 49.21 17.03 -20.38
C GLY A 239 48.55 17.57 -19.11
N ARG A 240 48.52 18.90 -18.91
CA ARG A 240 47.80 19.56 -17.81
C ARG A 240 46.52 20.24 -18.32
N PRO A 241 45.43 20.31 -17.52
CA PRO A 241 45.27 19.70 -16.20
C PRO A 241 45.03 18.17 -16.30
N LYS A 242 45.61 17.40 -15.39
CA LYS A 242 45.47 15.93 -15.36
C LYS A 242 44.18 15.45 -14.70
N GLN A 243 43.62 16.23 -13.76
CA GLN A 243 42.37 15.96 -13.02
C GLN A 243 42.33 14.58 -12.34
N TRP A 244 43.43 14.20 -11.68
CA TRP A 244 43.57 12.89 -11.05
C TRP A 244 42.57 12.66 -9.91
N ARG A 245 42.04 13.73 -9.30
CA ARG A 245 40.96 13.60 -8.33
C ARG A 245 39.69 13.03 -8.95
N ASN A 246 39.24 13.57 -10.09
CA ASN A 246 38.03 13.07 -10.77
C ASN A 246 38.20 11.60 -11.14
N LYS A 247 39.35 11.25 -11.75
CA LYS A 247 39.68 9.86 -12.08
C LYS A 247 39.74 8.95 -10.85
N ALA A 248 40.24 9.45 -9.71
CA ALA A 248 40.23 8.69 -8.47
C ALA A 248 38.80 8.35 -8.02
N PHE A 249 37.88 9.32 -8.04
CA PHE A 249 36.47 9.09 -7.71
C PHE A 249 35.81 8.11 -8.70
N ASP A 250 36.12 8.19 -10.00
CA ASP A 250 35.63 7.24 -11.01
C ASP A 250 36.11 5.81 -10.73
N VAL A 251 37.39 5.63 -10.36
CA VAL A 251 37.96 4.33 -10.00
C VAL A 251 37.32 3.76 -8.73
N LEU A 252 37.02 4.61 -7.73
CA LEU A 252 36.29 4.19 -6.54
C LEU A 252 34.86 3.75 -6.89
N LYS A 253 34.15 4.52 -7.73
CA LYS A 253 32.80 4.17 -8.19
C LYS A 253 32.78 2.86 -8.97
N GLN A 254 33.76 2.64 -9.85
CA GLN A 254 33.91 1.39 -10.60
C GLN A 254 34.17 0.19 -9.67
N SER A 255 34.99 0.37 -8.62
CA SER A 255 35.21 -0.67 -7.61
C SER A 255 33.92 -1.03 -6.88
N VAL A 256 33.08 -0.04 -6.55
CA VAL A 256 31.76 -0.29 -5.96
C VAL A 256 30.84 -1.06 -6.91
N LEU A 257 30.78 -0.68 -8.19
CA LEU A 257 29.96 -1.38 -9.20
C LEU A 257 30.37 -2.85 -9.34
N GLU A 258 31.67 -3.11 -9.53
CA GLU A 258 32.20 -4.47 -9.65
C GLU A 258 31.93 -5.33 -8.41
N ARG A 259 31.86 -4.70 -7.22
CA ARG A 259 31.50 -5.39 -5.99
C ARG A 259 30.02 -5.74 -5.91
N ILE A 260 29.13 -4.96 -6.51
CA ILE A 260 27.69 -5.26 -6.56
C ILE A 260 27.43 -6.35 -7.61
N GLU A 261 27.95 -6.17 -8.82
CA GLU A 261 27.79 -7.12 -9.95
C GLU A 261 28.48 -8.45 -9.67
N GLY A 262 29.69 -8.43 -9.09
CA GLY A 262 30.49 -9.61 -8.80
C GLY A 262 29.91 -10.55 -7.74
N ASN A 263 28.79 -10.18 -7.10
CA ASN A 263 28.08 -11.02 -6.13
C ASN A 263 27.03 -11.93 -6.76
N GLN A 264 26.76 -11.79 -8.06
CA GLN A 264 25.83 -12.67 -8.75
C GLN A 264 26.53 -14.01 -9.03
N PHE A 265 26.54 -14.89 -8.04
CA PHE A 265 27.16 -16.22 -8.13
C PHE A 265 26.23 -17.27 -8.76
N GLU A 266 24.92 -17.03 -8.75
CA GLU A 266 23.89 -17.96 -9.18
C GLU A 266 22.96 -17.30 -10.19
N ASP A 267 22.72 -17.99 -11.30
CA ASP A 267 21.72 -17.60 -12.29
C ASP A 267 20.42 -18.37 -12.09
N ARG A 268 19.36 -17.90 -12.75
CA ARG A 268 18.01 -18.50 -12.73
C ARG A 268 18.01 -20.01 -13.04
N SER A 269 18.97 -20.52 -13.79
CA SER A 269 19.13 -21.94 -14.11
C SER A 269 19.65 -22.81 -12.94
N GLY A 270 20.34 -22.21 -11.96
CA GLY A 270 20.96 -22.92 -10.83
C GLY A 270 20.07 -23.01 -9.61
N HIS A 271 19.37 -21.92 -9.25
CA HIS A 271 18.56 -21.85 -8.03
C HIS A 271 17.29 -21.01 -8.22
N LYS A 272 16.12 -21.55 -7.83
CA LYS A 272 14.83 -20.83 -7.97
C LYS A 272 14.75 -19.54 -7.14
N MET A 273 15.52 -19.43 -6.06
CA MET A 273 15.56 -18.26 -5.18
C MET A 273 16.82 -17.41 -5.39
N TRP A 274 17.51 -17.55 -6.53
CA TRP A 274 18.77 -16.85 -6.84
C TRP A 274 18.69 -15.35 -6.55
N LEU A 275 17.58 -14.70 -6.93
CA LEU A 275 17.40 -13.26 -6.74
C LEU A 275 17.34 -12.87 -5.26
N VAL A 276 16.67 -13.67 -4.42
CA VAL A 276 16.62 -13.42 -2.97
C VAL A 276 18.02 -13.53 -2.36
N THR A 277 18.77 -14.57 -2.73
CA THR A 277 20.16 -14.75 -2.30
C THR A 277 21.04 -13.57 -2.75
N HIS A 278 20.92 -13.17 -4.01
CA HIS A 278 21.68 -12.05 -4.59
C HIS A 278 21.40 -10.73 -3.88
N LEU A 279 20.11 -10.41 -3.67
CA LEU A 279 19.68 -9.20 -3.00
C LEU A 279 20.12 -9.16 -1.52
N GLU A 280 20.07 -10.29 -0.83
CA GLU A 280 20.51 -10.39 0.56
C GLU A 280 22.03 -10.27 0.71
N MET A 281 22.80 -10.92 -0.17
CA MET A 281 24.25 -10.74 -0.23
C MET A 281 24.64 -9.29 -0.55
N THR A 282 23.94 -8.67 -1.49
CA THR A 282 24.12 -7.26 -1.84
C THR A 282 23.86 -6.36 -0.62
N ARG A 283 22.78 -6.61 0.14
CA ARG A 283 22.49 -5.88 1.39
C ARG A 283 23.64 -6.01 2.39
N GLN A 284 24.13 -7.22 2.65
CA GLN A 284 25.21 -7.46 3.61
C GLN A 284 26.50 -6.73 3.21
N ILE A 285 26.87 -6.81 1.94
CA ILE A 285 28.09 -6.19 1.42
C ILE A 285 28.03 -4.67 1.50
N ILE A 286 26.91 -4.05 1.14
CA ILE A 286 26.73 -2.60 1.26
C ILE A 286 26.90 -2.15 2.72
N VAL A 287 26.26 -2.85 3.66
CA VAL A 287 26.32 -2.47 5.09
C VAL A 287 27.74 -2.65 5.65
N GLU A 288 28.39 -3.78 5.36
CA GLU A 288 29.75 -4.03 5.82
C GLU A 288 30.77 -3.05 5.23
N ASP A 289 30.63 -2.73 3.95
CA ASP A 289 31.55 -1.82 3.27
C ASP A 289 31.37 -0.39 3.75
N LEU A 290 30.14 0.11 3.86
CA LEU A 290 29.87 1.44 4.40
C LEU A 290 30.32 1.57 5.86
N ARG A 291 30.21 0.50 6.66
CA ARG A 291 30.73 0.48 8.03
C ARG A 291 32.24 0.67 8.03
N VAL A 292 32.96 -0.01 7.14
CA VAL A 292 34.41 0.14 7.00
C VAL A 292 34.80 1.50 6.44
N VAL A 293 34.03 2.06 5.51
CA VAL A 293 34.25 3.43 5.04
C VAL A 293 34.16 4.41 6.21
N LYS A 294 33.10 4.29 7.02
CA LYS A 294 32.86 5.17 8.18
C LYS A 294 33.95 5.06 9.24
N THR A 295 34.37 3.84 9.59
CA THR A 295 35.31 3.63 10.71
C THR A 295 36.77 3.79 10.30
N ALA A 296 37.13 3.38 9.08
CA ALA A 296 38.53 3.20 8.69
C ALA A 296 38.94 4.04 7.46
N CYS A 297 38.04 4.32 6.51
CA CYS A 297 38.38 5.19 5.38
C CYS A 297 38.36 6.68 5.76
N VAL A 298 37.39 7.15 6.55
CA VAL A 298 37.27 8.58 6.92
C VAL A 298 38.58 9.19 7.45
N PRO A 299 39.36 8.54 8.34
CA PRO A 299 40.64 9.08 8.80
C PRO A 299 41.75 9.14 7.73
N CYS A 300 41.64 8.37 6.65
CA CYS A 300 42.67 8.27 5.61
C CYS A 300 42.51 9.34 4.51
N PHE A 301 41.31 9.88 4.34
CA PHE A 301 40.97 10.82 3.27
C PHE A 301 40.97 12.28 3.77
N PRO A 302 41.26 13.26 2.90
CA PRO A 302 41.11 14.66 3.24
C PRO A 302 39.66 14.99 3.66
N PRO A 303 39.42 15.78 4.73
CA PRO A 303 38.07 16.12 5.20
C PRO A 303 37.20 16.79 4.12
N LYS A 304 37.81 17.56 3.22
CA LYS A 304 37.13 18.20 2.09
C LYS A 304 36.50 17.22 1.09
N TYR A 305 36.86 15.94 1.11
CA TYR A 305 36.31 14.94 0.19
C TYR A 305 34.95 14.41 0.65
N GLN A 306 34.61 14.52 1.95
CA GLN A 306 33.38 13.95 2.51
C GLN A 306 33.19 12.49 2.06
N ILE A 307 34.25 11.69 2.25
CA ILE A 307 34.38 10.38 1.58
C ILE A 307 33.24 9.42 1.97
N PHE A 308 32.72 9.51 3.20
CA PHE A 308 31.61 8.68 3.62
C PHE A 308 30.35 8.99 2.82
N GLU A 309 29.98 10.26 2.71
CA GLU A 309 28.84 10.73 1.92
C GLU A 309 29.01 10.38 0.43
N GLU A 310 30.21 10.50 -0.11
CA GLU A 310 30.49 10.15 -1.51
C GLU A 310 30.38 8.63 -1.76
N TYR A 311 30.89 7.78 -0.86
CA TYR A 311 30.66 6.33 -0.99
C TYR A 311 29.17 5.97 -0.88
N VAL A 312 28.41 6.63 0.01
CA VAL A 312 26.95 6.42 0.09
C VAL A 312 26.28 6.76 -1.24
N LYS A 313 26.66 7.87 -1.89
CA LYS A 313 26.15 8.22 -3.23
C LYS A 313 26.58 7.19 -4.29
N MET A 314 27.84 6.77 -4.31
CA MET A 314 28.33 5.77 -5.25
C MET A 314 27.57 4.44 -5.13
N TYR A 315 27.40 3.93 -3.91
CA TYR A 315 26.63 2.72 -3.65
C TYR A 315 25.17 2.88 -4.09
N HIS A 316 24.56 4.04 -3.82
CA HIS A 316 23.20 4.33 -4.25
C HIS A 316 23.04 4.34 -5.78
N ASP A 317 23.92 5.06 -6.48
CA ASP A 317 23.89 5.16 -7.95
C ASP A 317 24.13 3.80 -8.62
N CYS A 318 25.17 3.08 -8.18
CA CYS A 318 25.53 1.79 -8.76
C CYS A 318 24.45 0.73 -8.49
N LEU A 319 23.86 0.75 -7.27
CA LEU A 319 22.74 -0.13 -6.96
C LEU A 319 21.50 0.22 -7.80
N SER A 320 21.19 1.50 -7.99
CA SER A 320 20.08 1.93 -8.84
C SER A 320 20.24 1.40 -10.26
N GLY A 321 21.43 1.55 -10.85
CA GLY A 321 21.75 1.02 -12.18
C GLY A 321 21.60 -0.51 -12.23
N HIS A 322 22.19 -1.22 -11.28
CA HIS A 322 22.11 -2.69 -11.21
C HIS A 322 20.67 -3.19 -11.11
N LEU A 323 19.83 -2.55 -10.28
CA LEU A 323 18.42 -2.91 -10.17
C LEU A 323 17.64 -2.62 -11.46
N GLN A 324 17.96 -1.55 -12.17
CA GLN A 324 17.34 -1.26 -13.47
C GLN A 324 17.70 -2.31 -14.52
N ASP A 325 18.94 -2.78 -14.55
CA ASP A 325 19.39 -3.85 -15.44
C ASP A 325 18.69 -5.18 -15.13
N LEU A 326 18.53 -5.52 -13.84
CA LEU A 326 17.76 -6.68 -13.40
C LEU A 326 16.30 -6.61 -13.86
N ILE A 327 15.66 -5.43 -13.76
CA ILE A 327 14.29 -5.21 -14.23
C ILE A 327 14.21 -5.33 -15.76
N GLY A 328 15.23 -4.85 -16.49
CA GLY A 328 15.32 -4.94 -17.94
C GLY A 328 15.40 -6.38 -18.47
N ASN A 329 15.95 -7.31 -17.69
CA ASN A 329 16.12 -8.72 -18.06
C ASN A 329 14.86 -9.59 -17.89
N SER A 330 13.70 -8.98 -17.63
CA SER A 330 12.39 -9.63 -17.38
C SER A 330 12.35 -10.53 -16.14
N LEU A 331 11.52 -10.17 -15.18
CA LEU A 331 11.37 -10.87 -13.89
C LEU A 331 10.28 -11.95 -13.97
N GLU A 332 10.42 -13.01 -13.18
CA GLU A 332 9.38 -14.02 -12.93
C GLU A 332 8.47 -13.65 -11.75
N ASP A 333 7.32 -14.30 -11.61
CA ASP A 333 6.26 -13.97 -10.63
C ASP A 333 6.77 -13.73 -9.20
N ASN A 334 7.60 -14.65 -8.69
CA ASN A 334 8.14 -14.56 -7.33
C ASN A 334 9.24 -13.49 -7.21
N GLU A 335 9.90 -13.15 -8.31
CA GLU A 335 11.00 -12.19 -8.34
C GLU A 335 10.49 -10.75 -8.19
N TYR A 336 9.31 -10.43 -8.75
CA TYR A 336 8.67 -9.13 -8.57
C TYR A 336 8.45 -8.80 -7.10
N ILE A 337 7.89 -9.74 -6.34
CA ILE A 337 7.62 -9.49 -4.92
C ILE A 337 8.92 -9.44 -4.11
N SER A 338 9.89 -10.33 -4.36
CA SER A 338 11.19 -10.28 -3.68
C SER A 338 11.89 -8.94 -3.87
N LEU A 339 11.87 -8.41 -5.10
CA LEU A 339 12.44 -7.11 -5.41
C LEU A 339 11.68 -5.96 -4.73
N LEU A 340 10.34 -5.97 -4.78
CA LEU A 340 9.50 -4.95 -4.15
C LEU A 340 9.70 -4.91 -2.62
N THR A 341 9.73 -6.08 -1.97
CA THR A 341 10.01 -6.18 -0.52
C THR A 341 11.39 -5.62 -0.21
N TRP A 342 12.41 -5.98 -1.00
CA TRP A 342 13.77 -5.51 -0.77
C TRP A 342 13.91 -3.99 -0.95
N ILE A 343 13.29 -3.41 -1.98
CA ILE A 343 13.28 -1.95 -2.21
C ILE A 343 12.59 -1.23 -1.06
N SER A 344 11.47 -1.76 -0.55
CA SER A 344 10.80 -1.17 0.62
C SER A 344 11.66 -1.21 1.89
N GLY A 345 12.55 -2.20 1.99
CA GLY A 345 13.54 -2.35 3.07
C GLY A 345 14.79 -1.47 2.95
N TYR A 346 14.98 -0.72 1.86
CA TYR A 346 16.21 0.05 1.60
C TYR A 346 16.56 1.05 2.72
N GLY A 347 15.55 1.71 3.27
CA GLY A 347 15.70 2.66 4.38
C GLY A 347 15.57 2.04 5.78
N SER A 348 15.42 0.71 5.88
CA SER A 348 15.20 0.03 7.15
C SER A 348 16.46 -0.05 8.02
N ALA A 349 16.28 -0.45 9.28
CA ALA A 349 17.38 -0.75 10.21
C ALA A 349 18.29 -1.89 9.75
N GLU A 350 17.88 -2.67 8.73
CA GLU A 350 18.67 -3.76 8.17
C GLU A 350 19.62 -3.29 7.06
N MET A 351 19.49 -2.05 6.57
CA MET A 351 20.34 -1.52 5.50
C MET A 351 20.87 -0.12 5.82
N LEU A 352 20.43 0.95 5.14
CA LEU A 352 21.01 2.28 5.34
C LEU A 352 20.62 2.91 6.70
N GLY A 353 19.47 2.54 7.24
CA GLY A 353 19.03 2.92 8.59
C GLY A 353 19.71 2.13 9.72
N HIS A 354 20.70 1.28 9.40
CA HIS A 354 21.38 0.45 10.40
C HIS A 354 22.05 1.32 11.49
N PRO A 355 22.01 0.94 12.78
CA PRO A 355 22.51 1.75 13.89
C PRO A 355 23.96 2.23 13.73
N ASP A 356 24.83 1.39 13.17
CA ASP A 356 26.24 1.73 12.91
C ASP A 356 26.41 2.80 11.81
N LEU A 357 25.47 2.85 10.85
CA LEU A 357 25.52 3.77 9.71
C LEU A 357 24.74 5.06 10.00
N ASN A 358 23.50 4.93 10.49
CA ASN A 358 22.56 6.01 10.81
C ASN A 358 22.40 7.01 9.64
N ILE A 359 22.24 6.50 8.42
CA ILE A 359 22.13 7.32 7.21
C ILE A 359 20.67 7.74 7.04
N ASP A 360 20.46 9.04 6.87
CA ASP A 360 19.15 9.60 6.54
C ASP A 360 18.88 9.46 5.04
N VAL A 361 18.09 8.43 4.69
CA VAL A 361 17.74 8.10 3.30
C VAL A 361 16.94 9.22 2.63
N THR A 362 16.30 10.11 3.39
CA THR A 362 15.52 11.24 2.83
C THR A 362 16.39 12.27 2.11
N LYS A 363 17.70 12.28 2.38
CA LYS A 363 18.67 13.16 1.72
C LYS A 363 19.16 12.60 0.38
N LEU A 364 18.89 11.33 0.09
CA LEU A 364 19.24 10.67 -1.16
C LEU A 364 18.06 10.78 -2.15
N PRO A 365 18.35 10.78 -3.47
CA PRO A 365 17.29 10.60 -4.45
C PRO A 365 16.61 9.23 -4.26
N PRO A 366 15.39 9.05 -4.80
CA PRO A 366 14.73 7.76 -4.74
C PRO A 366 15.54 6.71 -5.53
N LEU A 367 15.72 5.52 -4.94
CA LEU A 367 16.55 4.45 -5.53
C LEU A 367 16.08 4.04 -6.93
N LEU A 368 14.78 4.03 -7.15
CA LEU A 368 14.16 3.85 -8.45
C LEU A 368 13.11 4.93 -8.64
N GLU A 369 12.86 5.32 -9.90
CA GLU A 369 11.78 6.23 -10.21
C GLU A 369 10.43 5.64 -9.80
N LYS A 370 9.51 6.49 -9.34
CA LYS A 370 8.16 6.06 -8.93
C LYS A 370 7.39 5.37 -10.07
N THR A 371 7.65 5.78 -11.30
CA THR A 371 7.12 5.19 -12.54
C THR A 371 7.54 3.73 -12.71
N VAL A 372 8.81 3.42 -12.46
CA VAL A 372 9.37 2.07 -12.53
C VAL A 372 8.75 1.19 -11.44
N ILE A 373 8.68 1.69 -10.20
CA ILE A 373 8.04 0.97 -9.08
C ILE A 373 6.57 0.68 -9.40
N GLN A 374 5.83 1.66 -9.92
CA GLN A 374 4.42 1.45 -10.32
C GLN A 374 4.30 0.42 -11.43
N SER A 375 5.22 0.40 -12.41
CA SER A 375 5.26 -0.61 -13.47
C SER A 375 5.47 -2.01 -12.90
N LEU A 376 6.40 -2.18 -11.95
CA LEU A 376 6.63 -3.46 -11.26
C LEU A 376 5.39 -3.93 -10.50
N VAL A 377 4.75 -3.04 -9.75
CA VAL A 377 3.50 -3.33 -9.03
C VAL A 377 2.40 -3.75 -10.00
N ASN A 378 2.24 -3.03 -11.12
CA ASN A 378 1.21 -3.34 -12.12
C ASN A 378 1.44 -4.71 -12.79
N GLN A 379 2.70 -5.05 -13.12
CA GLN A 379 3.04 -6.36 -13.68
C GLN A 379 2.81 -7.49 -12.68
N TYR A 380 3.22 -7.29 -11.41
CA TYR A 380 2.93 -8.24 -10.35
C TYR A 380 1.42 -8.47 -10.18
N LEU A 381 0.62 -7.40 -10.10
CA LEU A 381 -0.84 -7.49 -9.98
C LEU A 381 -1.47 -8.17 -11.19
N TYR A 382 -0.94 -7.95 -12.40
CA TYR A 382 -1.40 -8.65 -13.61
C TYR A 382 -1.15 -10.17 -13.53
N ASN A 383 0.03 -10.59 -13.08
CA ASN A 383 0.36 -12.02 -12.94
C ASN A 383 -0.48 -12.67 -11.83
N VAL A 384 -0.64 -12.00 -10.68
CA VAL A 384 -1.53 -12.45 -9.60
C VAL A 384 -2.96 -12.61 -10.10
N LYS A 385 -3.48 -11.64 -10.87
CA LYS A 385 -4.82 -11.69 -11.45
C LYS A 385 -5.01 -12.94 -12.31
N LYS A 386 -4.04 -13.24 -13.18
CA LYS A 386 -4.06 -14.44 -14.02
C LYS A 386 -4.03 -15.71 -13.16
N ASN A 387 -3.16 -15.74 -12.16
CA ASN A 387 -3.03 -16.86 -11.24
C ASN A 387 -4.33 -17.10 -10.45
N TYR A 388 -5.01 -16.04 -9.98
CA TYR A 388 -6.33 -16.14 -9.35
C TYR A 388 -7.35 -16.79 -10.27
N ARG A 389 -7.43 -16.35 -11.53
CA ARG A 389 -8.40 -16.91 -12.50
C ARG A 389 -8.17 -18.39 -12.77
N ASP A 390 -6.92 -18.75 -13.08
CA ASP A 390 -6.56 -20.13 -13.40
C ASP A 390 -6.81 -21.03 -12.19
N TRP A 391 -6.44 -20.56 -11.00
CA TRP A 391 -6.59 -21.31 -9.77
C TRP A 391 -8.06 -21.46 -9.34
N MET A 392 -8.86 -20.38 -9.36
CA MET A 392 -10.29 -20.45 -9.02
C MET A 392 -11.05 -21.33 -10.00
N LYS A 393 -10.71 -21.27 -11.30
CA LYS A 393 -11.29 -22.14 -12.32
C LYS A 393 -10.93 -23.62 -12.09
N ASN A 394 -9.69 -23.91 -11.72
CA ASN A 394 -9.25 -25.26 -11.40
C ASN A 394 -9.93 -25.79 -10.12
N ALA A 395 -10.02 -24.97 -9.08
CA ALA A 395 -10.70 -25.32 -7.83
C ALA A 395 -12.18 -25.63 -8.07
N LEU A 396 -12.87 -24.79 -8.85
CA LEU A 396 -14.25 -25.05 -9.27
C LEU A 396 -14.38 -26.31 -10.13
N SER A 397 -13.45 -26.54 -11.06
CA SER A 397 -13.50 -27.75 -11.88
C SER A 397 -13.32 -29.02 -11.05
N THR A 398 -12.56 -28.98 -9.96
CA THR A 398 -12.45 -30.10 -9.02
C THR A 398 -13.77 -30.27 -8.27
N ASP A 399 -14.32 -29.19 -7.73
CA ASP A 399 -15.59 -29.22 -7.00
C ASP A 399 -16.74 -29.77 -7.86
N VAL A 400 -16.85 -29.32 -9.11
CA VAL A 400 -17.84 -29.83 -10.08
C VAL A 400 -17.63 -31.31 -10.41
N LYS A 401 -16.39 -31.81 -10.41
CA LYS A 401 -16.16 -33.26 -10.59
C LYS A 401 -16.69 -34.04 -9.40
N ASP A 402 -16.50 -33.52 -8.19
CA ASP A 402 -16.98 -34.12 -6.96
C ASP A 402 -18.52 -34.17 -6.95
N TRP A 403 -19.20 -33.13 -7.45
CA TRP A 403 -20.67 -33.12 -7.59
C TRP A 403 -21.23 -34.26 -8.47
N ASN A 404 -20.41 -34.79 -9.38
CA ASN A 404 -20.76 -35.89 -10.28
C ASN A 404 -20.17 -37.24 -9.80
N HIS A 405 -19.58 -37.28 -8.61
CA HIS A 405 -19.00 -38.49 -8.04
C HIS A 405 -20.08 -39.37 -7.38
N HIS A 406 -19.66 -40.57 -6.94
CA HIS A 406 -20.56 -41.56 -6.33
C HIS A 406 -20.68 -41.41 -4.80
N GLU A 407 -20.10 -40.36 -4.23
CA GLU A 407 -20.12 -40.03 -2.80
C GLU A 407 -20.87 -38.71 -2.57
N GLY A 408 -21.41 -38.52 -1.38
CA GLY A 408 -22.05 -37.26 -0.98
C GLY A 408 -21.03 -36.21 -0.52
N PRO A 409 -21.45 -34.95 -0.31
CA PRO A 409 -20.59 -33.90 0.22
C PRO A 409 -20.16 -34.18 1.67
N ASP A 410 -19.08 -33.52 2.10
CA ASP A 410 -18.58 -33.59 3.47
C ASP A 410 -19.59 -32.98 4.46
N GLU A 411 -19.68 -33.56 5.66
CA GLU A 411 -20.50 -33.08 6.77
C GLU A 411 -19.59 -32.49 7.87
N ASP A 412 -19.92 -31.29 8.36
CA ASP A 412 -19.18 -30.68 9.47
C ASP A 412 -19.55 -31.27 10.85
N GLU A 413 -18.85 -30.84 11.91
CA GLU A 413 -19.12 -31.29 13.28
C GLU A 413 -20.56 -31.00 13.76
N SER A 414 -21.27 -30.09 13.09
CA SER A 414 -22.66 -29.68 13.39
C SER A 414 -23.69 -30.34 12.49
N GLY A 415 -23.27 -31.17 11.55
CA GLY A 415 -24.11 -31.89 10.63
C GLY A 415 -24.47 -31.14 9.34
N TYR A 416 -23.76 -30.07 8.98
CA TYR A 416 -24.05 -29.30 7.77
C TYR A 416 -23.16 -29.73 6.60
N PHE A 417 -23.75 -29.80 5.40
CA PHE A 417 -22.99 -30.15 4.21
C PHE A 417 -22.18 -28.97 3.70
N HIS A 418 -20.93 -29.25 3.35
CA HIS A 418 -19.98 -28.28 2.81
C HIS A 418 -19.05 -28.93 1.78
N THR A 419 -18.37 -28.09 1.01
CA THR A 419 -17.23 -28.51 0.17
C THR A 419 -15.97 -27.78 0.62
N GLN A 420 -14.81 -28.22 0.16
CA GLN A 420 -13.54 -27.54 0.46
C GLN A 420 -13.34 -26.24 -0.32
N LEU A 421 -14.14 -25.96 -1.35
CA LEU A 421 -13.95 -24.83 -2.27
C LEU A 421 -13.87 -23.45 -1.57
N PRO A 422 -14.75 -23.08 -0.61
CA PRO A 422 -14.63 -21.80 0.08
C PRO A 422 -13.34 -21.66 0.89
N LEU A 423 -12.94 -22.71 1.60
CA LEU A 423 -11.74 -22.70 2.45
C LEU A 423 -10.47 -22.61 1.60
N ILE A 424 -10.43 -23.39 0.53
CA ILE A 424 -9.38 -23.36 -0.48
C ILE A 424 -9.23 -21.91 -0.97
N MET A 425 -10.29 -21.30 -1.51
CA MET A 425 -10.25 -19.91 -2.02
C MET A 425 -9.82 -18.88 -0.96
N TYR A 426 -10.33 -18.99 0.27
CA TYR A 426 -9.93 -18.09 1.35
C TYR A 426 -8.43 -18.16 1.64
N ASN A 427 -7.88 -19.36 1.79
CA ASN A 427 -6.46 -19.56 2.10
C ASN A 427 -5.56 -18.99 1.01
N MET A 428 -5.94 -19.18 -0.25
CA MET A 428 -5.18 -18.65 -1.39
C MET A 428 -5.14 -17.11 -1.38
N LEU A 429 -6.31 -16.47 -1.23
CA LEU A 429 -6.38 -15.00 -1.16
C LEU A 429 -5.63 -14.46 0.06
N ASP A 430 -5.77 -15.10 1.22
CA ASP A 430 -5.11 -14.68 2.47
C ASP A 430 -3.59 -14.79 2.36
N GLN A 431 -3.04 -15.87 1.80
CA GLN A 431 -1.58 -16.02 1.59
C GLN A 431 -1.00 -14.91 0.73
N HIS A 432 -1.66 -14.59 -0.38
CA HIS A 432 -1.21 -13.53 -1.27
C HIS A 432 -1.26 -12.14 -0.60
N LEU A 433 -2.30 -11.87 0.20
CA LEU A 433 -2.41 -10.62 0.97
C LEU A 433 -1.37 -10.52 2.09
N GLN A 434 -1.04 -11.63 2.77
CA GLN A 434 0.05 -11.67 3.75
C GLN A 434 1.40 -11.29 3.10
N VAL A 435 1.66 -11.81 1.91
CA VAL A 435 2.87 -11.48 1.15
C VAL A 435 2.91 -9.99 0.79
N ALA A 436 1.81 -9.41 0.31
CA ALA A 436 1.72 -7.98 0.02
C ALA A 436 1.96 -7.09 1.26
N GLN A 437 1.56 -7.55 2.45
CA GLN A 437 1.76 -6.84 3.72
C GLN A 437 3.23 -6.64 4.07
N THR A 438 4.12 -7.51 3.57
CA THR A 438 5.57 -7.38 3.78
C THR A 438 6.19 -6.21 3.00
N VAL A 439 5.53 -5.74 1.94
CA VAL A 439 6.03 -4.64 1.09
C VAL A 439 5.55 -3.29 1.62
N ASN A 440 4.25 -3.02 1.52
CA ASN A 440 3.64 -1.79 2.01
C ASN A 440 2.10 -1.88 2.02
N LYS A 441 1.46 -0.90 2.67
CA LYS A 441 -0.01 -0.83 2.77
C LYS A 441 -0.69 -0.55 1.42
N GLU A 442 -0.04 0.14 0.50
CA GLU A 442 -0.60 0.47 -0.81
C GLU A 442 -0.79 -0.78 -1.68
N LEU A 443 0.18 -1.70 -1.67
CA LEU A 443 0.10 -2.99 -2.35
C LEU A 443 -1.02 -3.85 -1.77
N VAL A 444 -1.16 -3.90 -0.45
CA VAL A 444 -2.28 -4.59 0.22
C VAL A 444 -3.62 -4.02 -0.26
N ASN A 445 -3.76 -2.70 -0.33
CA ASN A 445 -4.97 -2.05 -0.80
C ASN A 445 -5.30 -2.42 -2.27
N ASN A 446 -4.31 -2.37 -3.16
CA ASN A 446 -4.47 -2.74 -4.57
C ASN A 446 -4.84 -4.23 -4.73
N MET A 447 -4.19 -5.10 -3.94
CA MET A 447 -4.43 -6.54 -3.97
C MET A 447 -5.78 -6.92 -3.38
N MET A 448 -6.24 -6.22 -2.35
CA MET A 448 -7.60 -6.38 -1.80
C MET A 448 -8.66 -6.05 -2.84
N GLN A 449 -8.52 -4.92 -3.54
CA GLN A 449 -9.45 -4.53 -4.60
C GLN A 449 -9.46 -5.57 -5.73
N LEU A 450 -8.28 -6.00 -6.19
CA LEU A 450 -8.14 -7.06 -7.19
C LEU A 450 -8.78 -8.38 -6.74
N SER A 451 -8.61 -8.75 -5.48
CA SER A 451 -9.18 -9.98 -4.91
C SER A 451 -10.70 -9.97 -4.96
N PHE A 452 -11.34 -8.87 -4.56
CA PHE A 452 -12.80 -8.77 -4.64
C PHE A 452 -13.34 -8.73 -6.07
N ASP A 453 -12.62 -8.09 -7.00
CA ASP A 453 -12.95 -8.10 -8.42
C ASP A 453 -12.95 -9.53 -9.00
N GLU A 454 -11.91 -10.31 -8.70
CA GLU A 454 -11.81 -11.68 -9.22
C GLU A 454 -12.78 -12.64 -8.52
N VAL A 455 -13.06 -12.45 -7.23
CA VAL A 455 -14.11 -13.22 -6.53
C VAL A 455 -15.50 -12.88 -7.10
N LEU A 456 -15.76 -11.63 -7.47
CA LEU A 456 -17.01 -11.25 -8.14
C LEU A 456 -17.14 -11.91 -9.51
N GLU A 457 -16.08 -11.98 -10.30
CA GLU A 457 -16.11 -12.70 -11.59
C GLU A 457 -16.30 -14.21 -11.38
N PHE A 458 -15.69 -14.77 -10.33
CA PHE A 458 -15.91 -16.15 -9.94
C PHE A 458 -17.38 -16.48 -9.64
N THR A 459 -18.16 -15.56 -9.04
CA THR A 459 -19.57 -15.85 -8.77
C THR A 459 -20.35 -16.15 -10.04
N ARG A 460 -19.99 -15.52 -11.17
CA ARG A 460 -20.61 -15.80 -12.48
C ARG A 460 -20.27 -17.23 -12.96
N LEU A 461 -19.00 -17.63 -12.84
CA LEU A 461 -18.57 -18.99 -13.20
C LEU A 461 -19.23 -20.04 -12.31
N TYR A 462 -19.40 -19.73 -11.03
CA TYR A 462 -20.09 -20.60 -10.08
C TYR A 462 -21.58 -20.74 -10.41
N GLU A 463 -22.25 -19.63 -10.76
CA GLU A 463 -23.64 -19.65 -11.26
C GLU A 463 -23.81 -20.56 -12.48
N GLU A 464 -22.92 -20.42 -13.47
CA GLU A 464 -22.93 -21.23 -14.69
C GLU A 464 -22.76 -22.72 -14.39
N ALA A 465 -21.85 -23.06 -13.47
CA ALA A 465 -21.65 -24.44 -13.03
C ALA A 465 -22.88 -25.02 -12.33
N ILE A 466 -23.49 -24.25 -11.40
CA ILE A 466 -24.71 -24.64 -10.68
C ILE A 466 -25.87 -24.88 -11.66
N MET A 467 -26.08 -23.96 -12.60
CA MET A 467 -27.15 -24.09 -13.60
C MET A 467 -26.91 -25.26 -14.55
N SER A 468 -25.66 -25.52 -14.93
CA SER A 468 -25.31 -26.71 -15.73
C SER A 468 -25.61 -28.00 -14.98
N TYR A 469 -25.27 -28.07 -13.69
CA TYR A 469 -25.56 -29.22 -12.84
C TYR A 469 -27.06 -29.44 -12.67
N ARG A 470 -27.81 -28.37 -12.38
CA ARG A 470 -29.28 -28.36 -12.34
C ARG A 470 -29.89 -28.90 -13.62
N ASN A 471 -29.50 -28.38 -14.78
CA ASN A 471 -30.10 -28.76 -16.05
C ASN A 471 -29.85 -30.24 -16.37
N LYS A 472 -28.65 -30.77 -16.10
CA LYS A 472 -28.35 -32.21 -16.26
C LYS A 472 -29.23 -33.09 -15.40
N HIS A 473 -29.47 -32.72 -14.14
CA HIS A 473 -30.33 -33.49 -13.24
C HIS A 473 -31.79 -33.53 -13.71
N PHE A 474 -32.33 -32.40 -14.19
CA PHE A 474 -33.71 -32.35 -14.70
C PHE A 474 -33.89 -32.93 -16.10
N GLU A 475 -32.82 -33.07 -16.88
CA GLU A 475 -32.82 -33.85 -18.14
C GLU A 475 -32.89 -35.35 -17.85
N ASP A 476 -32.06 -35.84 -16.92
CA ASP A 476 -32.06 -37.24 -16.49
C ASP A 476 -31.64 -37.37 -15.02
N ARG A 477 -32.62 -37.69 -14.15
CA ARG A 477 -32.42 -37.84 -12.70
C ARG A 477 -31.52 -39.02 -12.35
N SER A 478 -31.34 -39.99 -13.24
CA SER A 478 -30.48 -41.15 -12.99
C SER A 478 -28.98 -40.81 -13.08
N VAL A 479 -28.63 -39.71 -13.75
CA VAL A 479 -27.25 -39.29 -13.97
C VAL A 479 -26.65 -38.64 -12.73
N VAL A 480 -27.46 -37.93 -11.95
CA VAL A 480 -27.01 -37.12 -10.81
C VAL A 480 -27.62 -37.63 -9.51
N LYS A 481 -26.92 -38.55 -8.84
CA LYS A 481 -27.42 -39.26 -7.66
C LYS A 481 -27.54 -38.39 -6.40
N TYR A 482 -26.61 -37.45 -6.19
CA TYR A 482 -26.53 -36.63 -4.96
C TYR A 482 -26.89 -35.17 -5.20
N PHE A 483 -27.83 -34.91 -6.12
CA PHE A 483 -28.21 -33.56 -6.53
C PHE A 483 -28.61 -32.70 -5.33
N THR A 484 -29.58 -33.15 -4.52
CA THR A 484 -30.07 -32.42 -3.34
C THR A 484 -28.93 -32.13 -2.35
N SER A 485 -28.10 -33.12 -2.04
CA SER A 485 -26.98 -32.98 -1.09
C SER A 485 -25.95 -31.93 -1.55
N TYR A 486 -25.53 -31.97 -2.82
CA TYR A 486 -24.56 -31.00 -3.35
C TYR A 486 -25.17 -29.60 -3.53
N MET A 487 -26.46 -29.49 -3.83
CA MET A 487 -27.15 -28.19 -3.86
C MET A 487 -27.27 -27.59 -2.45
N ILE A 488 -27.50 -28.40 -1.42
CA ILE A 488 -27.41 -27.96 -0.02
C ILE A 488 -26.01 -27.46 0.32
N ALA A 489 -24.97 -28.24 -0.03
CA ALA A 489 -23.58 -27.85 0.19
C ALA A 489 -23.24 -26.53 -0.51
N THR A 490 -23.71 -26.36 -1.75
CA THR A 490 -23.53 -25.14 -2.56
C THR A 490 -24.17 -23.92 -1.89
N ALA A 491 -25.39 -24.04 -1.37
CA ALA A 491 -26.06 -22.95 -0.65
C ALA A 491 -25.30 -22.57 0.63
N ASN A 492 -24.80 -23.58 1.36
CA ASN A 492 -24.01 -23.38 2.56
C ASN A 492 -22.63 -22.75 2.26
N ASN A 493 -21.98 -23.17 1.17
CA ASN A 493 -20.73 -22.58 0.67
C ASN A 493 -20.87 -21.08 0.37
N CYS A 494 -21.99 -20.65 -0.23
CA CYS A 494 -22.27 -19.23 -0.48
C CYS A 494 -22.29 -18.39 0.81
N LEU A 495 -22.83 -18.93 1.92
CA LEU A 495 -22.75 -18.26 3.22
C LEU A 495 -21.31 -18.21 3.74
N GLN A 496 -20.54 -19.28 3.60
CA GLN A 496 -19.13 -19.29 3.97
C GLN A 496 -18.29 -18.31 3.16
N PHE A 497 -18.54 -18.18 1.84
CA PHE A 497 -17.88 -17.17 1.01
C PHE A 497 -18.13 -15.76 1.52
N CYS A 498 -19.37 -15.43 1.91
CA CYS A 498 -19.68 -14.14 2.52
C CYS A 498 -18.93 -13.93 3.85
N GLU A 499 -18.87 -14.94 4.71
CA GLU A 499 -18.08 -14.85 5.95
C GLU A 499 -16.59 -14.64 5.69
N PHE A 500 -16.01 -15.41 4.77
CA PHE A 500 -14.58 -15.36 4.45
C PHE A 500 -14.21 -14.02 3.80
N ALA A 501 -15.05 -13.49 2.91
CA ALA A 501 -14.86 -12.16 2.36
C ALA A 501 -14.88 -11.08 3.45
N ASP A 502 -15.83 -11.13 4.40
CA ASP A 502 -15.88 -10.16 5.50
C ASP A 502 -14.73 -10.35 6.51
N LYS A 503 -14.30 -11.59 6.77
CA LYS A 503 -13.08 -11.88 7.56
C LYS A 503 -11.83 -11.28 6.92
N LEU A 504 -11.66 -11.41 5.60
CA LEU A 504 -10.54 -10.78 4.87
C LEU A 504 -10.60 -9.25 4.98
N ARG A 505 -11.78 -8.66 4.78
CA ARG A 505 -11.99 -7.21 4.98
C ARG A 505 -11.56 -6.80 6.38
N ILE A 506 -12.08 -7.43 7.43
CA ILE A 506 -11.80 -7.05 8.82
C ILE A 506 -10.30 -7.15 9.14
N ARG A 507 -9.60 -8.14 8.59
CA ARG A 507 -8.16 -8.37 8.81
C ARG A 507 -7.29 -7.30 8.17
N TYR A 508 -7.54 -6.95 6.91
CA TYR A 508 -6.64 -6.08 6.13
C TYR A 508 -7.10 -4.63 6.03
N SER A 509 -8.41 -4.38 5.96
CA SER A 509 -8.97 -3.02 5.96
C SER A 509 -10.44 -3.00 6.36
N LYS A 510 -10.72 -2.62 7.63
CA LYS A 510 -12.10 -2.45 8.13
C LYS A 510 -12.87 -1.44 7.29
N ASP A 511 -12.26 -0.29 7.00
CA ASP A 511 -12.89 0.76 6.20
C ASP A 511 -12.41 0.72 4.75
N LEU A 512 -13.21 0.09 3.88
CA LEU A 512 -12.93 0.02 2.44
C LEU A 512 -12.95 1.39 1.75
N THR A 513 -13.61 2.40 2.32
CA THR A 513 -13.62 3.76 1.74
C THR A 513 -12.25 4.43 1.83
N ALA A 514 -11.42 4.02 2.80
CA ALA A 514 -10.03 4.44 2.93
C ALA A 514 -9.13 3.85 1.83
N ILE A 515 -9.55 2.78 1.15
CA ILE A 515 -8.89 2.25 -0.05
C ILE A 515 -9.39 3.02 -1.27
N SER A 516 -10.67 2.86 -1.59
CA SER A 516 -11.34 3.57 -2.66
C SER A 516 -12.85 3.35 -2.56
N LYS A 517 -13.65 4.29 -3.09
CA LYS A 517 -15.10 4.07 -3.25
C LYS A 517 -15.41 2.85 -4.12
N ASN A 518 -14.54 2.57 -5.09
CA ASN A 518 -14.70 1.42 -5.97
C ASN A 518 -14.55 0.10 -5.20
N ALA A 519 -13.58 0.00 -4.29
CA ALA A 519 -13.38 -1.18 -3.45
C ALA A 519 -14.60 -1.49 -2.56
N GLU A 520 -15.22 -0.47 -1.96
CA GLU A 520 -16.49 -0.62 -1.21
C GLU A 520 -17.61 -1.15 -2.11
N ILE A 521 -17.77 -0.57 -3.31
CA ILE A 521 -18.80 -0.98 -4.26
C ILE A 521 -18.61 -2.43 -4.71
N ILE A 522 -17.39 -2.81 -5.08
CA ILE A 522 -17.07 -4.17 -5.53
C ILE A 522 -17.35 -5.16 -4.40
N PHE A 523 -16.84 -4.91 -3.19
CA PHE A 523 -17.10 -5.77 -2.04
C PHE A 523 -18.59 -5.97 -1.77
N CYS A 524 -19.36 -4.87 -1.75
CA CYS A 524 -20.81 -4.94 -1.59
C CYS A 524 -21.45 -5.80 -2.68
N ARG A 525 -21.06 -5.62 -3.95
CA ARG A 525 -21.56 -6.42 -5.07
C ARG A 525 -21.20 -7.89 -4.95
N THR A 526 -20.00 -8.22 -4.48
CA THR A 526 -19.57 -9.61 -4.25
C THR A 526 -20.44 -10.31 -3.21
N ILE A 527 -20.68 -9.67 -2.07
CA ILE A 527 -21.59 -10.21 -1.04
C ILE A 527 -23.02 -10.34 -1.62
N GLU A 528 -23.54 -9.31 -2.29
CA GLU A 528 -24.86 -9.37 -2.91
C GLU A 528 -24.97 -10.52 -3.95
N ALA A 529 -23.90 -10.79 -4.71
CA ALA A 529 -23.88 -11.85 -5.72
C ALA A 529 -23.99 -13.24 -5.08
N PHE A 530 -23.20 -13.54 -4.03
CA PHE A 530 -23.33 -14.81 -3.32
C PHE A 530 -24.69 -14.97 -2.63
N LEU A 531 -25.24 -13.90 -2.04
CA LEU A 531 -26.58 -13.95 -1.45
C LEU A 531 -27.68 -14.20 -2.50
N LYS A 532 -27.53 -13.69 -3.73
CA LYS A 532 -28.42 -14.05 -4.86
C LYS A 532 -28.26 -15.50 -5.27
N LEU A 533 -27.04 -16.02 -5.30
CA LEU A 533 -26.79 -17.42 -5.62
C LEU A 533 -27.45 -18.35 -4.60
N ILE A 534 -27.51 -17.99 -3.32
CA ILE A 534 -28.30 -18.75 -2.34
C ILE A 534 -29.76 -18.84 -2.79
N LEU A 535 -30.40 -17.71 -3.12
CA LEU A 535 -31.81 -17.72 -3.56
C LEU A 535 -32.02 -18.56 -4.82
N LEU A 536 -31.07 -18.52 -5.75
CA LEU A 536 -31.09 -19.35 -6.95
C LEU A 536 -31.00 -20.84 -6.60
N VAL A 537 -30.03 -21.23 -5.77
CA VAL A 537 -29.80 -22.63 -5.36
C VAL A 537 -31.00 -23.17 -4.58
N LEU A 538 -31.55 -22.39 -3.65
CA LEU A 538 -32.77 -22.76 -2.90
C LEU A 538 -33.99 -22.91 -3.83
N LYS A 539 -34.11 -22.05 -4.85
CA LYS A 539 -35.14 -22.19 -5.88
C LYS A 539 -34.99 -23.52 -6.64
N CYS A 540 -33.77 -23.96 -6.94
CA CYS A 540 -33.53 -25.24 -7.61
C CYS A 540 -33.95 -26.44 -6.73
N LEU A 541 -33.62 -26.40 -5.42
CA LEU A 541 -34.06 -27.41 -4.45
C LEU A 541 -35.60 -27.48 -4.38
N ARG A 542 -36.26 -26.32 -4.34
CA ARG A 542 -37.72 -26.23 -4.36
C ARG A 542 -38.31 -26.80 -5.66
N GLU A 543 -37.66 -26.59 -6.81
CA GLU A 543 -38.13 -27.11 -8.11
C GLU A 543 -38.06 -28.65 -8.19
N GLU A 544 -37.07 -29.27 -7.55
CA GLU A 544 -37.01 -30.74 -7.44
C GLU A 544 -38.21 -31.27 -6.64
N LEU A 545 -38.43 -30.69 -5.46
CA LEU A 545 -39.60 -31.01 -4.62
C LEU A 545 -40.93 -30.73 -5.33
N PHE A 546 -41.02 -29.62 -6.08
CA PHE A 546 -42.19 -29.28 -6.89
C PHE A 546 -42.52 -30.42 -7.84
N MET A 547 -41.52 -30.91 -8.57
CA MET A 547 -41.73 -31.91 -9.62
C MET A 547 -42.39 -33.16 -9.04
N ASP A 548 -41.91 -33.62 -7.87
CA ASP A 548 -42.42 -34.80 -7.18
C ASP A 548 -43.82 -34.59 -6.58
N LEU A 549 -44.14 -33.38 -6.10
CA LEU A 549 -45.45 -33.06 -5.48
C LEU A 549 -46.53 -32.60 -6.48
N SER A 550 -46.13 -32.18 -7.67
CA SER A 550 -47.02 -31.54 -8.65
C SER A 550 -48.18 -32.45 -9.07
N SER A 551 -47.94 -33.75 -9.21
CA SER A 551 -48.96 -34.73 -9.59
C SER A 551 -50.08 -34.79 -8.54
N ASN A 552 -49.71 -34.94 -7.26
CA ASN A 552 -50.65 -35.01 -6.14
C ASN A 552 -51.43 -33.69 -5.94
N LEU A 553 -50.75 -32.54 -6.02
CA LEU A 553 -51.42 -31.24 -5.93
C LEU A 553 -52.38 -31.00 -7.10
N ASN A 554 -52.09 -31.56 -8.28
CA ASN A 554 -52.99 -31.51 -9.43
C ASN A 554 -54.20 -32.46 -9.32
N GLU A 555 -54.22 -33.37 -8.35
CA GLU A 555 -55.41 -34.18 -8.07
C GLU A 555 -56.38 -33.48 -7.12
N VAL A 556 -55.95 -32.45 -6.39
CA VAL A 556 -56.83 -31.68 -5.50
C VAL A 556 -58.01 -31.11 -6.31
N MET A 557 -59.21 -31.22 -5.74
CA MET A 557 -60.47 -30.75 -6.33
C MET A 557 -60.91 -31.48 -7.61
N THR A 558 -60.45 -32.73 -7.76
CA THR A 558 -60.97 -33.70 -8.74
C THR A 558 -61.92 -34.71 -8.09
N ARG A 559 -62.53 -35.59 -8.90
CA ARG A 559 -63.41 -36.65 -8.38
C ARG A 559 -62.65 -37.71 -7.58
N THR A 560 -61.38 -37.97 -7.90
CA THR A 560 -60.54 -38.90 -7.12
C THR A 560 -60.28 -38.34 -5.74
N TRP A 561 -59.86 -37.06 -5.64
CA TRP A 561 -59.69 -36.35 -4.37
C TRP A 561 -60.93 -36.38 -3.48
N PHE A 562 -62.11 -36.18 -4.05
CA PHE A 562 -63.36 -36.19 -3.27
C PHE A 562 -63.68 -37.57 -2.67
N LEU A 563 -63.25 -38.66 -3.32
CA LEU A 563 -63.57 -40.05 -2.92
C LEU A 563 -62.45 -40.73 -2.11
N SER A 564 -61.20 -40.26 -2.22
CA SER A 564 -60.01 -40.96 -1.70
C SER A 564 -59.70 -40.70 -0.22
N GLY A 565 -60.55 -39.99 0.53
CA GLY A 565 -60.16 -39.49 1.85
C GLY A 565 -58.89 -38.63 1.75
N ASN A 566 -58.04 -38.60 2.79
CA ASN A 566 -56.87 -37.70 2.85
C ASN A 566 -55.59 -38.24 2.20
N GLN A 567 -55.67 -39.35 1.45
CA GLN A 567 -54.51 -40.05 0.86
C GLN A 567 -53.59 -39.17 0.01
N ILE A 568 -54.14 -38.20 -0.73
CA ILE A 568 -53.36 -37.26 -1.56
C ILE A 568 -52.48 -36.38 -0.68
N VAL A 569 -53.03 -35.86 0.42
CA VAL A 569 -52.31 -35.01 1.37
C VAL A 569 -51.36 -35.83 2.24
N ASP A 570 -51.71 -37.08 2.57
CA ASP A 570 -50.82 -38.01 3.27
C ASP A 570 -49.58 -38.34 2.41
N THR A 571 -49.76 -38.47 1.10
CA THR A 571 -48.63 -38.66 0.15
C THR A 571 -47.76 -37.42 0.08
N ILE A 572 -48.36 -36.22 -0.02
CA ILE A 572 -47.63 -34.95 0.02
C ILE A 572 -46.84 -34.82 1.33
N HIS A 573 -47.45 -35.19 2.46
CA HIS A 573 -46.82 -35.18 3.78
C HIS A 573 -45.60 -36.11 3.82
N ALA A 574 -45.73 -37.36 3.36
CA ALA A 574 -44.64 -38.33 3.36
C ALA A 574 -43.45 -37.85 2.52
N THR A 575 -43.70 -37.40 1.28
CA THR A 575 -42.64 -36.86 0.41
C THR A 575 -41.95 -35.65 1.05
N LEU A 576 -42.70 -34.74 1.68
CA LEU A 576 -42.10 -33.60 2.37
C LEU A 576 -41.26 -34.00 3.57
N GLU A 577 -41.66 -35.03 4.31
CA GLU A 577 -40.90 -35.55 5.46
C GLU A 577 -39.56 -36.17 5.00
N ASP A 578 -39.56 -36.89 3.88
CA ASP A 578 -38.35 -37.45 3.26
C ASP A 578 -37.35 -36.34 2.89
N TYR A 579 -37.77 -35.36 2.09
CA TYR A 579 -36.93 -34.19 1.74
C TYR A 579 -36.55 -33.35 2.98
N GLY A 580 -37.45 -33.30 3.97
CA GLY A 580 -37.24 -32.59 5.22
C GLY A 580 -36.03 -33.13 6.00
N SER A 581 -35.77 -34.43 5.90
CA SER A 581 -34.61 -35.07 6.51
C SER A 581 -33.30 -34.59 5.86
N ASP A 582 -33.24 -34.53 4.53
CA ASP A 582 -32.08 -34.04 3.78
C ASP A 582 -31.83 -32.54 4.04
N TYR A 583 -32.90 -31.73 4.07
CA TYR A 583 -32.79 -30.30 4.34
C TYR A 583 -32.24 -29.97 5.73
N THR A 584 -32.19 -30.93 6.67
CA THR A 584 -31.57 -30.69 7.98
C THR A 584 -30.07 -30.36 7.92
N HIS A 585 -29.41 -30.71 6.80
CA HIS A 585 -28.00 -30.40 6.50
C HIS A 585 -27.80 -28.96 5.97
N LEU A 586 -28.87 -28.19 5.75
CA LEU A 586 -28.77 -26.75 5.48
C LEU A 586 -28.43 -25.97 6.74
N LEU A 587 -27.64 -24.91 6.57
CA LEU A 587 -27.48 -23.90 7.61
C LEU A 587 -28.84 -23.28 7.98
N PRO A 588 -29.09 -22.92 9.25
CA PRO A 588 -30.41 -22.47 9.73
C PRO A 588 -31.00 -21.31 8.94
N GLU A 589 -30.17 -20.37 8.48
CA GLU A 589 -30.57 -19.23 7.63
C GLU A 589 -31.16 -19.72 6.31
N ASN A 590 -30.45 -20.62 5.62
CA ASN A 590 -30.86 -21.16 4.33
C ASN A 590 -32.08 -22.08 4.48
N PHE A 591 -32.12 -22.88 5.55
CA PHE A 591 -33.25 -23.75 5.89
C PHE A 591 -34.54 -22.93 6.06
N ASN A 592 -34.50 -21.88 6.89
CA ASN A 592 -35.67 -21.05 7.15
C ASN A 592 -36.20 -20.38 5.87
N LEU A 593 -35.30 -19.96 4.97
CA LEU A 593 -35.70 -19.43 3.66
C LEU A 593 -36.38 -20.49 2.80
N LEU A 594 -35.76 -21.66 2.64
CA LEU A 594 -36.31 -22.74 1.83
C LEU A 594 -37.67 -23.20 2.36
N ILE A 595 -37.78 -23.45 3.65
CA ILE A 595 -39.02 -23.98 4.25
C ILE A 595 -40.15 -22.94 4.22
N THR A 596 -39.85 -21.66 4.43
CA THR A 596 -40.87 -20.61 4.29
C THR A 596 -41.38 -20.54 2.84
N ASP A 597 -40.47 -20.65 1.87
CA ASP A 597 -40.81 -20.63 0.45
C ASP A 597 -41.61 -21.88 0.04
N VAL A 598 -41.21 -23.08 0.49
CA VAL A 598 -41.93 -24.34 0.28
C VAL A 598 -43.33 -24.29 0.90
N MET A 599 -43.46 -23.79 2.13
CA MET A 599 -44.74 -23.66 2.82
C MET A 599 -45.70 -22.75 2.06
N ASN A 600 -45.22 -21.57 1.62
CA ASN A 600 -46.01 -20.66 0.80
C ASN A 600 -46.40 -21.30 -0.53
N TRP A 601 -45.44 -21.95 -1.19
CA TRP A 601 -45.67 -22.60 -2.48
C TRP A 601 -46.75 -23.70 -2.42
N ILE A 602 -46.73 -24.56 -1.40
CA ILE A 602 -47.76 -25.61 -1.21
C ILE A 602 -49.13 -24.97 -1.03
N ALA A 603 -49.24 -23.97 -0.16
CA ALA A 603 -50.50 -23.27 0.09
C ALA A 603 -51.03 -22.57 -1.17
N VAL A 604 -50.17 -21.90 -1.94
CA VAL A 604 -50.53 -21.28 -3.23
C VAL A 604 -51.08 -22.32 -4.19
N ASN A 605 -50.39 -23.45 -4.36
CA ASN A 605 -50.80 -24.49 -5.31
C ASN A 605 -52.07 -25.22 -4.87
N TYR A 606 -52.26 -25.42 -3.56
CA TYR A 606 -53.48 -25.97 -3.01
C TYR A 606 -54.68 -25.06 -3.30
N ILE A 607 -54.56 -23.76 -3.01
CA ILE A 607 -55.62 -22.77 -3.29
C ILE A 607 -55.84 -22.64 -4.80
N TYR A 608 -54.76 -22.63 -5.60
CA TYR A 608 -54.85 -22.60 -7.05
C TYR A 608 -55.65 -23.79 -7.59
N ALA A 609 -55.40 -25.01 -7.10
CA ALA A 609 -56.15 -26.20 -7.50
C ALA A 609 -57.66 -26.07 -7.19
N VAL A 610 -58.00 -25.47 -6.05
CA VAL A 610 -59.40 -25.13 -5.70
C VAL A 610 -60.00 -24.15 -6.70
N LEU A 611 -59.26 -23.12 -7.05
CA LEU A 611 -59.72 -22.07 -7.94
C LEU A 611 -59.60 -22.42 -9.43
N GLN A 612 -59.09 -23.60 -9.82
CA GLN A 612 -59.12 -24.06 -11.21
C GLN A 612 -60.50 -24.58 -11.66
N LYS A 613 -61.47 -24.72 -10.74
CA LYS A 613 -62.83 -25.24 -11.02
C LYS A 613 -62.82 -26.58 -11.79
N ARG A 614 -61.99 -27.53 -11.36
CA ARG A 614 -61.93 -28.90 -11.92
C ARG A 614 -63.16 -29.74 -11.59
N MET A 615 -63.93 -29.33 -10.59
CA MET A 615 -65.17 -29.94 -10.15
C MET A 615 -66.16 -28.85 -9.71
N SER A 616 -67.46 -29.10 -9.90
CA SER A 616 -68.54 -28.30 -9.32
C SER A 616 -69.47 -29.21 -8.52
N PHE A 617 -69.87 -28.76 -7.34
CA PHE A 617 -70.74 -29.55 -6.47
C PHE A 617 -72.21 -29.49 -6.92
N LYS A 618 -72.94 -30.60 -6.79
CA LYS A 618 -74.36 -30.70 -7.20
C LYS A 618 -75.32 -30.56 -6.04
N SER A 619 -74.87 -30.80 -4.81
CA SER A 619 -75.70 -30.74 -3.62
C SER A 619 -75.03 -29.98 -2.48
N TYR A 620 -75.83 -29.57 -1.49
CA TYR A 620 -75.31 -28.96 -0.26
C TYR A 620 -74.40 -29.91 0.53
N GLU A 621 -74.78 -31.18 0.65
CA GLU A 621 -73.98 -32.17 1.39
C GLU A 621 -72.61 -32.39 0.75
N GLU A 622 -72.52 -32.41 -0.58
CA GLU A 622 -71.23 -32.49 -1.28
C GLU A 622 -70.34 -31.27 -1.00
N ARG A 623 -70.91 -30.06 -0.97
CA ARG A 623 -70.17 -28.82 -0.64
C ARG A 623 -69.67 -28.81 0.78
N LYS A 624 -70.53 -29.22 1.72
CA LYS A 624 -70.20 -29.29 3.14
C LYS A 624 -69.04 -30.25 3.37
N LEU A 625 -69.13 -31.47 2.82
CA LEU A 625 -68.07 -32.47 2.93
C LEU A 625 -66.75 -32.00 2.31
N ALA A 626 -66.80 -31.37 1.13
CA ALA A 626 -65.60 -30.86 0.49
C ALA A 626 -64.93 -29.72 1.28
N ALA A 627 -65.71 -28.79 1.83
CA ALA A 627 -65.19 -27.71 2.65
C ALA A 627 -64.61 -28.21 3.99
N GLU A 628 -65.28 -29.17 4.65
CA GLU A 628 -64.76 -29.82 5.86
C GLU A 628 -63.43 -30.52 5.57
N LYS A 629 -63.35 -31.24 4.44
CA LYS A 629 -62.13 -31.88 3.95
C LYS A 629 -61.01 -30.87 3.67
N MET A 630 -61.30 -29.76 2.99
CA MET A 630 -60.31 -28.70 2.75
C MET A 630 -59.74 -28.12 4.05
N CYS A 631 -60.60 -27.88 5.04
CA CYS A 631 -60.17 -27.40 6.35
C CYS A 631 -59.30 -28.43 7.09
N GLU A 632 -59.62 -29.72 6.99
CA GLU A 632 -58.83 -30.79 7.58
C GLU A 632 -57.46 -30.92 6.91
N GLU A 633 -57.43 -30.95 5.58
CA GLU A 633 -56.20 -31.00 4.77
C GLU A 633 -55.29 -29.80 5.01
N GLY A 634 -55.86 -28.58 5.06
CA GLY A 634 -55.12 -27.37 5.39
C GLY A 634 -54.48 -27.44 6.79
N LYS A 635 -55.17 -28.01 7.77
CA LYS A 635 -54.62 -28.24 9.12
C LYS A 635 -53.50 -29.28 9.12
N ILE A 636 -53.65 -30.38 8.37
CA ILE A 636 -52.60 -31.41 8.26
C ILE A 636 -51.32 -30.79 7.67
N LEU A 637 -51.45 -30.06 6.56
CA LEU A 637 -50.33 -29.37 5.91
C LEU A 637 -49.70 -28.31 6.82
N GLN A 638 -50.50 -27.55 7.57
CA GLN A 638 -49.99 -26.58 8.54
C GLN A 638 -49.25 -27.25 9.71
N GLN A 639 -49.76 -28.37 10.22
CA GLN A 639 -49.17 -29.11 11.33
C GLN A 639 -47.84 -29.79 10.96
N LEU A 640 -47.64 -30.17 9.70
CA LEU A 640 -46.36 -30.72 9.22
C LEU A 640 -45.19 -29.79 9.57
N PHE A 641 -45.30 -28.51 9.24
CA PHE A 641 -44.26 -27.51 9.52
C PHE A 641 -44.10 -27.20 11.01
N GLN A 642 -45.07 -27.63 11.83
CA GLN A 642 -45.04 -27.57 13.30
C GLN A 642 -44.49 -28.87 13.93
N ARG A 643 -44.07 -29.87 13.15
CA ARG A 643 -43.41 -31.10 13.65
C ARG A 643 -41.93 -31.10 13.30
N ALA A 644 -41.18 -32.05 13.90
CA ALA A 644 -39.80 -32.30 13.49
C ALA A 644 -39.77 -32.91 12.08
N PRO A 645 -38.77 -32.61 11.24
CA PRO A 645 -37.57 -31.81 11.54
C PRO A 645 -37.77 -30.29 11.45
N PHE A 646 -38.90 -29.80 10.92
CA PHE A 646 -39.13 -28.39 10.58
C PHE A 646 -39.25 -27.43 11.79
N ASN A 647 -40.09 -27.75 12.78
CA ASN A 647 -40.37 -26.86 13.93
C ASN A 647 -39.12 -26.58 14.78
N LYS A 648 -38.33 -27.62 15.06
CA LYS A 648 -37.10 -27.49 15.87
C LYS A 648 -36.11 -26.50 15.25
N ARG A 649 -36.03 -26.46 13.92
CA ARG A 649 -35.13 -25.57 13.16
C ARG A 649 -35.72 -24.17 12.99
N LEU A 650 -37.00 -24.04 12.66
CA LEU A 650 -37.69 -22.73 12.53
C LEU A 650 -37.64 -21.90 13.82
N ASN A 651 -37.73 -22.56 14.97
CA ASN A 651 -37.67 -21.91 16.29
C ASN A 651 -36.25 -21.76 16.86
N SER A 652 -35.21 -22.19 16.12
CA SER A 652 -33.83 -21.99 16.56
C SER A 652 -33.44 -20.51 16.49
N ILE A 653 -32.64 -20.04 17.46
CA ILE A 653 -32.13 -18.67 17.45
C ILE A 653 -31.13 -18.54 16.29
N VAL A 654 -31.61 -18.03 15.16
CA VAL A 654 -30.75 -17.73 14.01
C VAL A 654 -30.04 -16.40 14.27
N LYS A 655 -28.71 -16.43 14.33
CA LYS A 655 -27.92 -15.19 14.40
C LYS A 655 -28.19 -14.42 13.11
N LYS A 656 -28.68 -13.18 13.22
CA LYS A 656 -28.82 -12.30 12.06
C LYS A 656 -27.42 -12.00 11.50
N ARG A 657 -27.05 -12.70 10.43
CA ARG A 657 -25.81 -12.44 9.71
C ARG A 657 -25.90 -11.07 9.06
N SER A 658 -24.95 -10.22 9.42
CA SER A 658 -24.75 -8.93 8.79
C SER A 658 -23.31 -8.84 8.31
N TYR A 659 -23.14 -8.22 7.15
CA TYR A 659 -21.85 -8.02 6.52
C TYR A 659 -21.62 -6.53 6.37
N TYR A 660 -20.35 -6.15 6.35
CA TYR A 660 -19.93 -4.75 6.24
C TYR A 660 -20.59 -3.87 7.31
N ASP A 661 -20.38 -4.27 8.57
CA ASP A 661 -20.80 -3.53 9.76
C ASP A 661 -22.32 -3.23 9.81
N GLY A 662 -23.14 -4.13 9.25
CA GLY A 662 -24.60 -4.00 9.27
C GLY A 662 -25.21 -3.45 7.98
N LYS A 663 -24.42 -2.96 7.02
CA LYS A 663 -24.95 -2.38 5.78
C LYS A 663 -25.64 -3.41 4.88
N ILE A 664 -25.15 -4.66 4.89
CA ILE A 664 -25.72 -5.75 4.09
C ILE A 664 -26.26 -6.83 5.02
N THR A 665 -27.51 -7.19 4.82
CA THR A 665 -28.16 -8.30 5.54
C THR A 665 -28.93 -9.16 4.54
N LEU A 666 -29.10 -10.44 4.87
CA LEU A 666 -29.93 -11.35 4.08
C LEU A 666 -31.36 -10.80 3.93
N GLU A 667 -31.91 -10.18 4.99
CA GLU A 667 -33.22 -9.52 4.99
C GLU A 667 -33.33 -8.39 3.94
N ASN A 668 -32.28 -7.57 3.80
CA ASN A 668 -32.27 -6.49 2.80
C ASN A 668 -32.25 -7.05 1.37
N ILE A 669 -31.52 -8.14 1.14
CA ILE A 669 -31.47 -8.81 -0.17
C ILE A 669 -32.81 -9.48 -0.49
N LEU A 670 -33.44 -10.12 0.48
CA LEU A 670 -34.79 -10.69 0.31
C LEU A 670 -35.81 -9.61 -0.05
N LYS A 671 -35.80 -8.47 0.63
CA LYS A 671 -36.70 -7.34 0.27
C LYS A 671 -36.46 -6.80 -1.15
N LYS A 672 -35.22 -6.90 -1.63
CA LYS A 672 -34.80 -6.39 -2.94
C LYS A 672 -35.13 -7.36 -4.08
N TYR A 673 -35.12 -8.67 -3.83
CA TYR A 673 -35.21 -9.71 -4.86
C TYR A 673 -36.32 -10.74 -4.67
N SER A 674 -37.01 -10.77 -3.53
CA SER A 674 -38.17 -11.63 -3.28
C SER A 674 -39.47 -10.83 -3.37
N PRO A 675 -40.48 -11.33 -4.11
CA PRO A 675 -41.81 -10.72 -4.16
C PRO A 675 -42.65 -10.98 -2.89
N ILE A 676 -42.24 -11.92 -2.03
CA ILE A 676 -43.02 -12.37 -0.88
C ILE A 676 -42.82 -11.41 0.30
N GLN A 677 -43.80 -10.56 0.55
CA GLN A 677 -43.92 -9.90 1.85
C GLN A 677 -44.30 -10.99 2.86
N THR A 678 -43.43 -11.27 3.82
CA THR A 678 -43.71 -12.21 4.91
C THR A 678 -44.89 -11.67 5.72
N SER A 679 -46.10 -12.14 5.39
CA SER A 679 -47.26 -12.01 6.26
C SER A 679 -46.93 -12.64 7.62
N LYS A 680 -47.40 -12.01 8.71
CA LYS A 680 -47.27 -12.57 10.07
C LYS A 680 -48.14 -13.82 10.28
N THR A 681 -49.04 -14.14 9.37
CA THR A 681 -49.97 -15.27 9.45
C THR A 681 -49.55 -16.42 8.55
N SER A 682 -49.89 -17.65 8.93
CA SER A 682 -49.60 -18.84 8.14
C SER A 682 -50.30 -18.77 6.78
N PRO A 683 -49.64 -19.18 5.67
CA PRO A 683 -50.27 -19.14 4.34
C PRO A 683 -51.50 -20.05 4.22
N PHE A 684 -51.66 -21.04 5.11
CA PHE A 684 -52.81 -21.93 5.16
C PHE A 684 -54.08 -21.31 5.78
N GLU A 685 -54.00 -20.14 6.42
CA GLU A 685 -55.17 -19.44 7.00
C GLU A 685 -56.20 -18.99 5.93
N ALA A 686 -55.79 -18.95 4.66
CA ALA A 686 -56.71 -18.66 3.56
C ALA A 686 -57.67 -19.83 3.28
N VAL A 687 -57.26 -21.07 3.57
CA VAL A 687 -58.04 -22.28 3.22
C VAL A 687 -59.38 -22.32 3.96
N PRO A 688 -59.46 -22.09 5.28
CA PRO A 688 -60.75 -22.03 5.99
C PRO A 688 -61.69 -20.95 5.44
N LEU A 689 -61.19 -19.74 5.15
CA LEU A 689 -62.00 -18.64 4.63
C LEU A 689 -62.62 -18.97 3.26
N ILE A 690 -61.85 -19.61 2.38
CA ILE A 690 -62.33 -20.10 1.08
C ILE A 690 -63.35 -21.24 1.28
N ALA A 691 -63.11 -22.13 2.25
CA ALA A 691 -64.02 -23.24 2.55
C ALA A 691 -65.37 -22.78 3.12
N GLU A 692 -65.42 -21.70 3.90
CA GLU A 692 -66.67 -21.07 4.36
C GLU A 692 -67.55 -20.64 3.17
N VAL A 693 -66.96 -19.99 2.17
CA VAL A 693 -67.65 -19.60 0.93
C VAL A 693 -68.23 -20.82 0.20
N ILE A 694 -67.53 -21.95 0.19
CA ILE A 694 -68.00 -23.18 -0.48
C ILE A 694 -69.16 -23.83 0.28
N LYS A 695 -69.09 -23.97 1.61
CA LYS A 695 -70.12 -24.67 2.41
C LYS A 695 -71.35 -23.83 2.75
N LEU A 696 -71.35 -22.53 2.49
CA LEU A 696 -72.45 -21.65 2.85
C LEU A 696 -73.78 -22.13 2.23
N LYS A 697 -74.79 -22.38 3.07
CA LYS A 697 -76.10 -22.90 2.63
C LYS A 697 -76.98 -21.84 1.97
N ASP A 698 -76.97 -20.63 2.52
CA ASP A 698 -77.80 -19.51 2.08
C ASP A 698 -77.03 -18.65 1.08
N VAL A 699 -77.53 -18.60 -0.16
CA VAL A 699 -76.95 -17.82 -1.26
C VAL A 699 -77.00 -16.31 -0.95
N SER A 700 -78.00 -15.85 -0.18
CA SER A 700 -78.13 -14.43 0.17
C SER A 700 -77.03 -13.92 1.11
N MET A 701 -76.38 -14.84 1.82
CA MET A 701 -75.28 -14.53 2.75
C MET A 701 -73.90 -14.59 2.07
N LEU A 702 -73.80 -14.95 0.78
CA LEU A 702 -72.53 -15.02 0.06
C LEU A 702 -71.80 -13.68 0.02
N SER A 703 -72.53 -12.57 0.00
CA SER A 703 -71.95 -11.23 0.02
C SER A 703 -71.11 -10.96 1.26
N LEU A 704 -71.52 -11.50 2.42
CA LEU A 704 -70.83 -11.33 3.69
C LEU A 704 -69.51 -12.11 3.72
N GLU A 705 -69.53 -13.38 3.30
CA GLU A 705 -68.33 -14.23 3.29
C GLU A 705 -67.30 -13.75 2.24
N ILE A 706 -67.76 -13.34 1.06
CA ILE A 706 -66.89 -12.76 0.02
C ILE A 706 -66.28 -11.43 0.52
N SER A 707 -67.07 -10.58 1.19
CA SER A 707 -66.54 -9.38 1.84
C SER A 707 -65.49 -9.72 2.90
N GLY A 708 -65.69 -10.81 3.65
CA GLY A 708 -64.71 -11.37 4.57
C GLY A 708 -63.39 -11.74 3.90
N VAL A 709 -63.43 -12.45 2.77
CA VAL A 709 -62.24 -12.82 1.99
C VAL A 709 -61.50 -11.58 1.48
N ILE A 710 -62.20 -10.61 0.88
CA ILE A 710 -61.61 -9.37 0.34
C ILE A 710 -60.93 -8.54 1.45
N ARG A 711 -61.56 -8.47 2.64
CA ARG A 711 -60.97 -7.73 3.77
C ARG A 711 -59.70 -8.36 4.33
N HIS A 712 -59.60 -9.70 4.30
CA HIS A 712 -58.39 -10.41 4.75
C HIS A 712 -57.32 -10.49 3.66
N TYR A 713 -57.73 -10.49 2.39
CA TYR A 713 -56.87 -10.62 1.22
C TYR A 713 -57.24 -9.58 0.16
N PRO A 714 -56.74 -8.34 0.28
CA PRO A 714 -57.15 -7.22 -0.58
C PRO A 714 -56.68 -7.35 -2.05
N ASP A 715 -55.68 -8.19 -2.31
CA ASP A 715 -55.13 -8.47 -3.64
C ASP A 715 -55.85 -9.60 -4.40
N VAL A 716 -56.91 -10.17 -3.81
CA VAL A 716 -57.75 -11.17 -4.49
C VAL A 716 -58.44 -10.55 -5.71
N THR A 717 -58.37 -11.22 -6.85
CA THR A 717 -58.93 -10.71 -8.11
C THR A 717 -60.38 -11.09 -8.30
N LEU A 718 -61.11 -10.30 -9.10
CA LEU A 718 -62.49 -10.61 -9.50
C LEU A 718 -62.58 -12.03 -10.09
N GLU A 719 -61.59 -12.43 -10.88
CA GLU A 719 -61.60 -13.74 -11.54
C GLU A 719 -61.45 -14.90 -10.54
N GLN A 720 -60.58 -14.75 -9.54
CA GLN A 720 -60.42 -15.72 -8.46
C GLN A 720 -61.72 -15.90 -7.66
N LEU A 721 -62.38 -14.80 -7.26
CA LEU A 721 -63.62 -14.85 -6.48
C LEU A 721 -64.80 -15.42 -7.28
N VAL A 722 -64.94 -15.03 -8.55
CA VAL A 722 -65.98 -15.59 -9.42
C VAL A 722 -65.79 -17.09 -9.58
N THR A 723 -64.54 -17.55 -9.75
CA THR A 723 -64.26 -18.97 -9.90
C THR A 723 -64.55 -19.75 -8.62
N LEU A 724 -64.23 -19.17 -7.45
CA LEU A 724 -64.60 -19.73 -6.15
C LEU A 724 -66.12 -19.94 -6.00
N ILE A 725 -66.93 -18.96 -6.40
CA ILE A 725 -68.40 -19.10 -6.36
C ILE A 725 -68.87 -20.19 -7.34
N LEU A 726 -68.29 -20.24 -8.54
CA LEU A 726 -68.65 -21.20 -9.57
C LEU A 726 -68.35 -22.66 -9.18
N VAL A 727 -67.41 -22.90 -8.28
CA VAL A 727 -67.14 -24.24 -7.70
C VAL A 727 -68.36 -24.78 -6.94
N ARG A 728 -69.20 -23.91 -6.36
CA ARG A 728 -70.40 -24.31 -5.60
C ARG A 728 -71.47 -24.97 -6.46
N GLY A 729 -71.54 -24.65 -7.75
CA GLY A 729 -72.49 -25.22 -8.71
C GLY A 729 -73.95 -24.75 -8.59
N ASP A 730 -74.30 -23.95 -7.57
CA ASP A 730 -75.66 -23.45 -7.32
C ASP A 730 -75.88 -21.99 -7.75
N VAL A 731 -74.85 -21.31 -8.27
CA VAL A 731 -74.90 -19.91 -8.75
C VAL A 731 -74.41 -19.83 -10.20
N GLY A 732 -75.14 -19.12 -11.05
CA GLY A 732 -74.78 -18.90 -12.45
C GLY A 732 -73.57 -17.99 -12.65
N LYS A 733 -72.85 -18.12 -13.78
CA LYS A 733 -71.65 -17.30 -14.07
C LYS A 733 -71.94 -15.80 -14.09
N ASN A 734 -73.10 -15.38 -14.60
CA ASN A 734 -73.47 -13.97 -14.67
C ASN A 734 -73.82 -13.42 -13.28
N ASP A 735 -74.57 -14.19 -12.48
CA ASP A 735 -74.95 -13.80 -11.12
C ASP A 735 -73.73 -13.71 -10.20
N ALA A 736 -72.79 -14.65 -10.32
CA ALA A 736 -71.52 -14.62 -9.60
C ALA A 736 -70.66 -13.40 -9.96
N LYS A 737 -70.58 -13.06 -11.25
CA LYS A 737 -69.85 -11.87 -11.72
C LYS A 737 -70.45 -10.57 -11.21
N GLN A 738 -71.79 -10.45 -11.27
CA GLN A 738 -72.50 -9.27 -10.78
C GLN A 738 -72.29 -9.11 -9.28
N LEU A 739 -72.51 -10.19 -8.50
CA LEU A 739 -72.34 -10.20 -7.05
C LEU A 739 -70.93 -9.76 -6.63
N VAL A 740 -69.88 -10.34 -7.24
CA VAL A 740 -68.48 -10.00 -6.90
C VAL A 740 -68.16 -8.55 -7.30
N SER A 741 -68.62 -8.11 -8.47
CA SER A 741 -68.40 -6.74 -8.95
C SER A 741 -69.01 -5.69 -8.02
N ASP A 742 -70.24 -5.94 -7.54
CA ASP A 742 -70.95 -5.03 -6.63
C ASP A 742 -70.24 -4.94 -5.28
N ILE A 743 -69.81 -6.09 -4.72
CA ILE A 743 -69.09 -6.14 -3.44
C ILE A 743 -67.71 -5.45 -3.55
N MET A 744 -66.97 -5.69 -4.63
CA MET A 744 -65.67 -5.04 -4.85
C MET A 744 -65.82 -3.52 -5.02
N ALA A 745 -66.90 -3.06 -5.67
CA ALA A 745 -67.21 -1.63 -5.78
C ALA A 745 -67.60 -1.02 -4.43
N GLU A 746 -68.32 -1.75 -3.57
CA GLU A 746 -68.71 -1.30 -2.23
C GLU A 746 -67.53 -1.22 -1.24
N ILE A 747 -66.59 -2.17 -1.30
CA ILE A 747 -65.43 -2.21 -0.38
C ILE A 747 -64.38 -1.15 -0.76
N GLY A 748 -64.31 -0.78 -2.04
CA GLY A 748 -63.34 0.18 -2.57
C GLY A 748 -61.92 -0.40 -2.63
N THR A 749 -61.06 0.17 -3.50
CA THR A 749 -59.66 -0.25 -3.65
C THR A 749 -58.88 0.06 -2.37
N GLN A 750 -58.69 -0.93 -1.51
CA GLN A 750 -57.81 -0.82 -0.34
C GLN A 750 -56.54 -1.68 -0.53
N ASN A 751 -55.40 -1.00 -0.40
CA ASN A 751 -54.04 -1.52 -0.21
C ASN A 751 -53.37 -2.35 -1.32
N ASN A 752 -52.18 -1.89 -1.73
CA ASN A 752 -51.18 -2.63 -2.54
C ASN A 752 -50.44 -3.72 -1.73
N GLU A 753 -51.05 -4.24 -0.67
CA GLU A 753 -50.41 -5.28 0.16
C GLU A 753 -50.55 -6.62 -0.56
N LYS A 754 -49.41 -7.19 -0.96
CA LYS A 754 -49.38 -8.48 -1.66
C LYS A 754 -49.58 -9.60 -0.66
N THR A 755 -50.54 -10.47 -0.92
CA THR A 755 -50.79 -11.69 -0.17
C THR A 755 -50.56 -12.92 -1.05
N ILE A 756 -50.96 -14.10 -0.55
CA ILE A 756 -50.88 -15.37 -1.27
C ILE A 756 -51.64 -15.37 -2.60
N PHE A 757 -52.66 -14.52 -2.75
CA PHE A 757 -53.47 -14.45 -3.98
C PHE A 757 -52.76 -13.72 -5.13
N SER A 758 -51.76 -12.88 -4.83
CA SER A 758 -50.90 -12.24 -5.84
C SER A 758 -50.13 -13.27 -6.69
N ASP A 759 -49.81 -14.42 -6.12
CA ASP A 759 -49.04 -15.49 -6.78
C ASP A 759 -49.94 -16.49 -7.52
N ILE A 760 -51.26 -16.27 -7.53
CA ILE A 760 -52.26 -17.14 -8.16
C ILE A 760 -52.82 -16.48 -9.41
N THR A 761 -52.46 -16.95 -10.60
CA THR A 761 -53.05 -16.43 -11.85
C THR A 761 -54.08 -17.40 -12.40
N ILE A 762 -55.31 -16.93 -12.61
CA ILE A 762 -56.42 -17.69 -13.19
C ILE A 762 -56.88 -16.94 -14.43
N THR A 763 -57.34 -17.69 -15.44
CA THR A 763 -58.00 -17.13 -16.63
C THR A 763 -59.38 -17.80 -16.76
N LEU A 764 -60.43 -16.98 -16.92
CA LEU A 764 -61.85 -17.33 -16.73
C LEU A 764 -62.67 -17.57 -18.01
#